data_AF-A0A9D3WT26-F1
#
_entry.id   AF-A0A9D3WT26-F1
#
_cell.length_a   1.000
_cell.length_b   1.000
_cell.length_c   1.000
_cell.angle_alpha   90.00
_cell.angle_beta   90.00
_cell.angle_gamma   90.00
#
_symmetry.space_group_name_H-M   'P 1'
#
loop_
_entity.id
_entity.type
_entity.pdbx_description
1 polymer ?
#
loop_
_entity_poly.entity_id
_entity_poly.type
_entity_poly.pdbx_seq_one_letter_code
_entity_poly.pdbx_strand_id
1 'polypeptide(L)'
;MAERRAFAQKISRTVAAEVRKQISGQYGGSPQLLKNLSIGGSVSHHTTVPLTEAVDPVDLEDYLITHPLTMDSGPLRDLLEFPPDDIEVVYSPRECRTLVSAVPEESEMDPHVRDCVRSYTEDWAIVNRKYHKLGTGFNPNTLDKQKERQKGLPKQIFESDEAPDGSSYQDEQDDLKRRSMSIDDTPRGSWACSIFDLKNSLPDALLSNLLDRTPNEEIDHQNDDQRKSNRHKELFALHPAPDEEEPIERLCVPEVPKEHFGQRLLVKCLSLKFEIEIEPIFASLALYDVKEKKKISENFYFDLNSEQMKGMLRPHVPPAAITTLARSAIFSITYPSQDVFLVIKLEKVLQQGDIGECAEPYMIFKEADAAKNKEKLEKLKSQAEQFCQRLGKYRMPFAWTAIHLMNIVSSAGSLERDSTEVEIGTGERKGSWSERRNSSIVGRRSLERTTSGDETCNLTSFRPATLTVTNFFKQEGDRLSDEDLYKFLADMRRPSSVLRRLRPITAQLKIDISPAPENPHYCLTPELLQVKLYPDSRVRPTREILEFPARDVYIPNTTYRNLLYVYPQSLNFANRQGSARNITVKVQFMYGEDPSNAMPVIFGKSSCPEFSKEAYTTVVYHNRSPDFHEEIKIKLPATLTDHHHLLFTFYHVSCQQKQNTPLETPVGYTWIPMLQNGRLKTGQFCLPVSLEKPPQAYSVLSPEVPLPGMKWVDNHKGVFNVEVVAVSSIHTQDPYLDKFFALVHALDEHMFPVRIGDMRIMENNLENELKSSISALNSSQLEPVVRFLHLLLDKLILLVVRPPVIAGQIVNLGQASFEAMASIINRLHKNLEGNQDQHGRNNLLTSYIYYVFRLPNTYPNSPSPATSPILESQVWGWHRSCYSYPMPSEESPAARIHQVPVVWGDPCIMLLWLDQPSDQQALT
;
A
#
# COMPACT_ATOMS: atom_id res chain seq x y z
N MET A 1 -26.76 -65.42 -36.54
CA MET A 1 -27.62 -64.88 -35.45
C MET A 1 -27.08 -65.41 -34.14
N ALA A 2 -26.78 -64.65 -33.10
CA ALA A 2 -26.72 -63.21 -32.85
C ALA A 2 -25.90 -63.11 -31.53
N GLU A 3 -24.78 -62.40 -31.45
CA GLU A 3 -24.59 -60.94 -31.31
C GLU A 3 -24.87 -60.36 -29.90
N ARG A 4 -23.87 -59.59 -29.41
CA ARG A 4 -23.84 -58.55 -28.35
C ARG A 4 -23.57 -58.98 -26.90
N ARG A 5 -22.80 -58.25 -26.08
CA ARG A 5 -21.66 -57.30 -26.18
C ARG A 5 -21.43 -56.82 -24.72
N ALA A 6 -20.22 -56.96 -24.19
CA ALA A 6 -19.59 -56.07 -23.21
C ALA A 6 -18.15 -56.57 -22.96
N PHE A 7 -17.16 -55.95 -23.59
CA PHE A 7 -15.74 -56.25 -23.44
C PHE A 7 -15.11 -55.18 -22.55
N ALA A 8 -14.59 -55.60 -21.41
CA ALA A 8 -13.68 -54.83 -20.57
C ALA A 8 -12.29 -55.48 -20.64
N GLN A 9 -11.28 -54.63 -20.51
CA GLN A 9 -9.87 -54.92 -20.27
C GLN A 9 -8.96 -55.20 -21.49
N LYS A 10 -8.02 -54.26 -21.62
CA LYS A 10 -6.57 -54.50 -21.72
C LYS A 10 -6.10 -55.19 -22.99
N ILE A 11 -5.82 -54.38 -24.01
CA ILE A 11 -4.92 -54.77 -25.11
C ILE A 11 -3.76 -53.77 -25.17
N SER A 12 -2.59 -54.31 -24.86
CA SER A 12 -1.28 -53.87 -25.33
C SER A 12 -1.31 -53.70 -26.85
N ARG A 13 -0.96 -52.50 -27.35
CA ARG A 13 -0.63 -52.30 -28.76
C ARG A 13 0.87 -52.08 -28.91
N THR A 14 1.47 -53.17 -29.32
CA THR A 14 2.72 -53.35 -30.07
C THR A 14 2.94 -52.33 -31.20
N VAL A 15 4.23 -52.11 -31.47
CA VAL A 15 4.83 -52.00 -32.81
C VAL A 15 4.58 -50.68 -33.57
N ALA A 16 5.50 -49.74 -33.36
CA ALA A 16 5.91 -48.77 -34.40
C ALA A 16 7.43 -48.46 -34.35
N ALA A 17 8.22 -49.18 -33.54
CA ALA A 17 9.64 -48.91 -33.33
C ALA A 17 10.59 -49.61 -34.33
N GLU A 18 10.07 -50.50 -35.19
CA GLU A 18 10.92 -51.38 -36.02
C GLU A 18 10.93 -51.03 -37.53
N VAL A 19 10.40 -49.87 -37.96
CA VAL A 19 10.26 -49.59 -39.42
C VAL A 19 11.01 -48.34 -39.92
N ARG A 20 11.78 -47.61 -39.10
CA ARG A 20 12.54 -46.43 -39.61
C ARG A 20 13.99 -46.36 -39.16
N LYS A 21 14.67 -47.51 -39.09
CA LYS A 21 16.14 -47.57 -38.91
C LYS A 21 16.92 -47.69 -40.23
N GLN A 22 16.27 -47.52 -41.37
CA GLN A 22 16.97 -47.40 -42.66
C GLN A 22 16.31 -46.30 -43.49
N ILE A 23 17.16 -45.52 -44.14
CA ILE A 23 16.90 -44.42 -45.09
C ILE A 23 17.14 -43.02 -44.49
N SER A 24 18.14 -42.35 -45.08
CA SER A 24 18.55 -40.94 -44.98
C SER A 24 19.53 -40.60 -43.84
N GLY A 25 20.84 -40.42 -44.06
CA GLY A 25 21.59 -40.32 -45.32
C GLY A 25 21.26 -39.05 -46.11
N GLN A 26 22.00 -37.98 -45.86
CA GLN A 26 22.09 -36.73 -46.65
C GLN A 26 20.95 -35.71 -46.44
N TYR A 27 21.26 -34.61 -45.76
CA TYR A 27 21.35 -33.25 -46.34
C TYR A 27 21.53 -32.25 -45.19
N GLY A 28 22.78 -31.94 -44.87
CA GLY A 28 23.16 -30.75 -44.12
C GLY A 28 23.90 -29.81 -45.07
N GLY A 29 23.36 -28.61 -45.27
CA GLY A 29 24.10 -27.41 -45.68
C GLY A 29 23.73 -26.32 -44.67
N SER A 30 24.58 -25.39 -44.25
CA SER A 30 25.95 -24.99 -44.62
C SER A 30 26.47 -24.11 -43.43
N PRO A 31 27.60 -23.38 -43.47
CA PRO A 31 28.75 -23.71 -42.64
C PRO A 31 29.31 -22.53 -41.81
N GLN A 32 30.42 -22.81 -41.13
CA GLN A 32 31.45 -21.87 -40.64
C GLN A 32 31.24 -21.28 -39.24
N LEU A 33 31.88 -21.92 -38.26
CA LEU A 33 32.77 -21.28 -37.27
C LEU A 33 33.68 -22.38 -36.65
N LEU A 34 34.48 -23.02 -37.51
CA LEU A 34 35.58 -23.90 -37.11
C LEU A 34 36.85 -23.43 -37.83
N LYS A 35 37.54 -22.47 -37.23
CA LYS A 35 38.98 -22.28 -37.42
C LYS A 35 39.57 -21.78 -36.12
N ASN A 36 40.11 -22.72 -35.36
CA ASN A 36 41.44 -22.68 -34.75
C ASN A 36 41.45 -23.63 -33.56
N LEU A 37 41.97 -24.85 -33.76
CA LEU A 37 42.76 -25.61 -32.79
C LEU A 37 42.98 -27.02 -33.36
N SER A 38 44.04 -27.16 -34.14
CA SER A 38 44.65 -28.45 -34.47
C SER A 38 46.15 -28.31 -34.28
N ILE A 39 46.66 -28.84 -33.17
CA ILE A 39 48.01 -29.38 -32.86
C ILE A 39 47.85 -29.86 -31.40
N GLY A 40 47.99 -31.11 -30.98
CA GLY A 40 48.29 -32.40 -31.59
C GLY A 40 48.41 -33.43 -30.44
N GLY A 41 47.98 -34.67 -30.65
CA GLY A 41 48.33 -35.81 -29.77
C GLY A 41 47.20 -36.47 -28.97
N SER A 42 46.59 -37.52 -29.55
CA SER A 42 46.19 -38.83 -28.96
C SER A 42 45.84 -38.85 -27.46
N VAL A 43 44.64 -39.23 -26.99
CA VAL A 43 44.01 -40.56 -27.07
C VAL A 43 42.51 -40.46 -26.67
N SER A 44 41.71 -41.32 -27.30
CA SER A 44 40.28 -41.60 -27.10
C SER A 44 39.82 -41.83 -25.65
N HIS A 45 38.62 -41.36 -25.30
CA HIS A 45 37.50 -42.24 -24.91
C HIS A 45 36.17 -41.46 -24.96
N HIS A 46 35.33 -41.85 -25.93
CA HIS A 46 33.93 -41.48 -26.01
C HIS A 46 33.14 -42.46 -25.13
N THR A 47 32.67 -42.01 -23.96
CA THR A 47 31.69 -42.76 -23.17
C THR A 47 30.35 -42.03 -23.27
N THR A 48 29.42 -42.64 -23.98
CA THR A 48 28.00 -42.27 -23.98
C THR A 48 27.45 -42.44 -22.56
N VAL A 49 27.03 -41.34 -21.94
CA VAL A 49 26.30 -41.39 -20.65
C VAL A 49 24.84 -41.78 -20.93
N PRO A 50 24.26 -42.78 -20.24
CA PRO A 50 22.85 -43.14 -20.39
C PRO A 50 21.93 -42.06 -19.80
N LEU A 51 20.79 -41.78 -20.45
CA LEU A 51 19.76 -40.79 -20.04
C LEU A 51 18.99 -41.12 -18.74
N THR A 52 19.57 -41.90 -17.83
CA THR A 52 18.97 -42.29 -16.54
C THR A 52 19.88 -42.08 -15.34
N GLU A 53 21.11 -41.60 -15.53
CA GLU A 53 21.96 -41.13 -14.44
C GLU A 53 21.78 -39.63 -14.25
N ALA A 54 21.53 -39.19 -13.02
CA ALA A 54 21.63 -37.80 -12.65
C ALA A 54 23.09 -37.39 -12.87
N VAL A 55 23.33 -36.53 -13.85
CA VAL A 55 24.64 -35.90 -14.04
C VAL A 55 24.81 -35.01 -12.82
N ASP A 56 25.79 -35.32 -11.96
CA ASP A 56 26.16 -34.41 -10.88
C ASP A 56 26.44 -33.04 -11.50
N PRO A 57 25.84 -31.95 -10.95
CA PRO A 57 26.11 -30.62 -11.46
C PRO A 57 27.62 -30.41 -11.45
N VAL A 58 28.17 -29.92 -12.57
CA VAL A 58 29.59 -29.62 -12.67
C VAL A 58 29.92 -28.71 -11.49
N ASP A 59 30.83 -29.16 -10.62
CA ASP A 59 31.38 -28.32 -9.57
C ASP A 59 32.16 -27.21 -10.25
N LEU A 60 31.47 -26.11 -10.53
CA LEU A 60 31.97 -25.03 -11.35
C LEU A 60 33.20 -24.40 -10.69
N GLU A 61 33.24 -24.40 -9.36
CA GLU A 61 34.39 -23.92 -8.59
C GLU A 61 35.57 -24.85 -8.77
N ASP A 62 35.41 -26.16 -8.55
CA ASP A 62 36.50 -27.12 -8.74
C ASP A 62 36.96 -27.21 -10.21
N TYR A 63 36.04 -27.04 -11.17
CA TYR A 63 36.34 -26.94 -12.59
C TYR A 63 37.12 -25.66 -12.92
N LEU A 64 36.75 -24.49 -12.40
CA LEU A 64 37.49 -23.23 -12.58
C LEU A 64 38.85 -23.23 -11.85
N ILE A 65 38.96 -23.95 -10.74
CA ILE A 65 40.21 -24.14 -9.99
C ILE A 65 41.16 -25.09 -10.73
N THR A 66 40.64 -26.16 -11.32
CA THR A 66 41.42 -27.16 -12.08
C THR A 66 41.68 -26.75 -13.53
N HIS A 67 40.82 -25.90 -14.08
CA HIS A 67 40.94 -25.28 -15.40
C HIS A 67 40.86 -23.76 -15.24
N PRO A 68 41.84 -23.13 -14.56
CA PRO A 68 41.91 -21.68 -14.53
C PRO A 68 41.89 -21.21 -15.98
N LEU A 69 40.93 -20.35 -16.31
CA LEU A 69 40.87 -19.72 -17.62
C LEU A 69 42.30 -19.23 -17.90
N THR A 70 42.87 -19.67 -19.02
CA THR A 70 44.14 -19.12 -19.52
C THR A 70 43.85 -17.69 -19.99
N MET A 71 43.51 -16.82 -19.04
CA MET A 71 43.52 -15.39 -19.21
C MET A 71 44.99 -15.06 -19.40
N ASP A 72 45.35 -14.76 -20.65
CA ASP A 72 46.67 -14.26 -21.00
C ASP A 72 47.10 -13.26 -19.92
N SER A 73 48.25 -13.53 -19.29
CA SER A 73 48.86 -12.72 -18.25
C SER A 73 49.34 -11.39 -18.84
N GLY A 74 48.39 -10.54 -19.22
CA GLY A 74 48.60 -9.21 -19.75
C GLY A 74 48.33 -8.14 -18.69
N PRO A 75 48.86 -6.92 -18.88
CA PRO A 75 48.72 -5.79 -17.95
C PRO A 75 47.28 -5.28 -17.78
N LEU A 76 46.29 -5.89 -18.44
CA LEU A 76 44.87 -5.53 -18.40
C LEU A 76 44.04 -6.47 -17.51
N ARG A 77 44.66 -7.44 -16.82
CA ARG A 77 43.96 -8.33 -15.86
C ARG A 77 43.23 -7.54 -14.78
N ASP A 78 43.86 -6.49 -14.27
CA ASP A 78 43.33 -5.65 -13.20
C ASP A 78 42.11 -4.80 -13.65
N LEU A 79 41.81 -4.73 -14.96
CA LEU A 79 40.60 -4.09 -15.49
C LEU A 79 39.37 -5.01 -15.54
N LEU A 80 39.57 -6.33 -15.39
CA LEU A 80 38.52 -7.35 -15.41
C LEU A 80 38.17 -7.87 -14.00
N GLU A 81 38.98 -7.54 -12.99
CA GLU A 81 38.69 -7.84 -11.59
C GLU A 81 37.89 -6.69 -10.97
N PHE A 82 36.77 -7.01 -10.33
CA PHE A 82 36.07 -6.03 -9.49
C PHE A 82 36.99 -5.63 -8.33
N PRO A 83 37.18 -4.33 -8.09
CA PRO A 83 37.97 -3.88 -6.96
C PRO A 83 37.42 -4.48 -5.65
N PRO A 84 38.28 -4.95 -4.72
CA PRO A 84 37.82 -5.51 -3.46
C PRO A 84 37.08 -4.48 -2.58
N ASP A 85 37.20 -3.18 -2.90
CA ASP A 85 36.48 -2.07 -2.28
C ASP A 85 35.28 -1.58 -3.09
N ASP A 86 34.78 -2.36 -4.07
CA ASP A 86 33.60 -1.97 -4.86
C ASP A 86 32.32 -2.04 -4.03
N ILE A 87 32.15 -3.04 -3.16
CA ILE A 87 30.93 -3.20 -2.38
C ILE A 87 31.02 -2.42 -1.05
N GLU A 88 30.12 -1.46 -0.88
CA GLU A 88 29.93 -0.69 0.35
C GLU A 88 28.48 -0.84 0.84
N VAL A 89 28.29 -1.29 2.08
CA VAL A 89 26.95 -1.33 2.70
C VAL A 89 26.73 -0.02 3.46
N VAL A 90 25.78 0.78 2.99
CA VAL A 90 25.41 2.07 3.58
C VAL A 90 24.09 1.92 4.32
N TYR A 91 24.08 2.33 5.59
CA TYR A 91 22.85 2.41 6.38
C TYR A 91 22.26 3.81 6.26
N SER A 92 21.08 3.91 5.65
CA SER A 92 20.35 5.16 5.53
C SER A 92 19.14 5.17 6.46
N PRO A 93 18.98 6.19 7.32
CA PRO A 93 17.85 6.24 8.22
C PRO A 93 16.52 6.27 7.46
N ARG A 94 15.52 5.53 7.95
CA ARG A 94 14.17 5.58 7.36
C ARG A 94 13.55 6.95 7.60
N GLU A 95 12.96 7.51 6.55
CA GLU A 95 12.20 8.74 6.69
C GLU A 95 10.91 8.48 7.47
N CYS A 96 10.89 8.87 8.74
CA CYS A 96 9.67 8.87 9.53
C CYS A 96 8.79 10.07 9.12
N ARG A 97 7.55 9.82 8.67
CA ARG A 97 6.63 10.91 8.28
C ARG A 97 6.04 11.67 9.48
N THR A 98 6.05 11.07 10.66
CA THR A 98 5.49 11.65 11.88
C THR A 98 6.57 12.34 12.73
N LEU A 99 6.14 13.25 13.62
CA LEU A 99 7.02 13.89 14.60
C LEU A 99 7.44 12.94 15.73
N VAL A 100 6.56 12.01 16.09
CA VAL A 100 6.77 10.99 17.11
C VAL A 100 6.59 9.61 16.47
N SER A 101 7.40 8.64 16.88
CA SER A 101 7.28 7.27 16.41
C SER A 101 5.93 6.66 16.83
N ALA A 102 5.31 5.88 15.94
CA ALA A 102 4.09 5.13 16.22
C ALA A 102 4.32 3.91 17.13
N VAL A 103 5.59 3.59 17.40
CA VAL A 103 6.06 2.33 17.94
C VAL A 103 5.93 2.29 19.47
N PRO A 104 5.50 1.16 20.05
CA PRO A 104 5.46 0.96 21.50
C PRO A 104 6.84 1.05 22.16
N GLU A 105 6.90 1.37 23.45
CA GLU A 105 8.15 1.38 24.21
C GLU A 105 8.76 -0.03 24.34
N GLU A 106 10.07 -0.17 24.13
CA GLU A 106 10.76 -1.47 24.02
C GLU A 106 10.65 -2.37 25.25
N SER A 107 10.49 -1.79 26.44
CA SER A 107 10.46 -2.53 27.72
C SER A 107 9.24 -3.44 27.91
N GLU A 108 8.20 -3.29 27.08
CA GLU A 108 6.94 -4.04 27.22
C GLU A 108 6.66 -5.01 26.06
N MET A 109 7.60 -5.19 25.12
CA MET A 109 7.35 -5.94 23.88
C MET A 109 7.77 -7.41 23.96
N ASP A 110 6.80 -8.28 23.66
CA ASP A 110 7.00 -9.69 23.30
C ASP A 110 7.95 -9.81 22.09
N PRO A 111 8.91 -10.75 22.06
CA PRO A 111 9.86 -10.93 20.96
C PRO A 111 9.25 -10.93 19.54
N HIS A 112 8.08 -11.52 19.32
CA HIS A 112 7.37 -11.44 18.01
C HIS A 112 7.07 -9.99 17.61
N VAL A 113 6.57 -9.19 18.55
CA VAL A 113 6.25 -7.78 18.35
C VAL A 113 7.53 -6.99 18.10
N ARG A 114 8.60 -7.32 18.84
CA ARG A 114 9.93 -6.71 18.67
C ARG A 114 10.50 -6.97 17.29
N ASP A 115 10.40 -8.18 16.77
CA ASP A 115 10.85 -8.54 15.42
C ASP A 115 10.07 -7.80 14.34
N CYS A 116 8.74 -7.72 14.47
CA CYS A 116 7.90 -6.94 13.56
C CYS A 116 8.28 -5.45 13.60
N VAL A 117 8.39 -4.88 14.80
CA VAL A 117 8.76 -3.47 15.01
C VAL A 117 10.13 -3.17 14.42
N ARG A 118 11.10 -4.06 14.62
CA ARG A 118 12.45 -3.96 14.07
C ARG A 118 12.39 -3.88 12.54
N SER A 119 11.67 -4.78 11.88
CA SER A 119 11.50 -4.77 10.41
C SER A 119 10.92 -3.45 9.86
N TYR A 120 10.13 -2.73 10.65
CA TYR A 120 9.52 -1.44 10.25
C TYR A 120 10.33 -0.20 10.62
N THR A 121 11.25 -0.30 11.59
CA THR A 121 11.99 0.85 12.14
C THR A 121 13.46 0.89 11.75
N GLU A 122 14.05 -0.24 11.41
CA GLU A 122 15.46 -0.34 11.09
C GLU A 122 15.85 0.42 9.81
N ASP A 123 17.00 1.08 9.84
CA ASP A 123 17.56 1.81 8.70
C ASP A 123 17.62 0.96 7.42
N TRP A 124 17.49 1.59 6.26
CA TRP A 124 17.67 0.91 4.98
C TRP A 124 19.12 0.44 4.85
N ALA A 125 19.32 -0.83 4.52
CA ALA A 125 20.63 -1.42 4.28
C ALA A 125 20.88 -1.43 2.77
N ILE A 126 21.53 -0.38 2.26
CA ILE A 126 21.74 -0.18 0.82
C ILE A 126 23.12 -0.71 0.45
N VAL A 127 23.16 -1.65 -0.48
CA VAL A 127 24.43 -2.14 -1.05
C VAL A 127 24.81 -1.24 -2.23
N ASN A 128 25.79 -0.37 -2.01
CA ASN A 128 26.36 0.49 -3.04
C ASN A 128 27.57 -0.16 -3.68
N ARG A 129 27.64 -0.07 -5.01
CA ARG A 129 28.82 -0.41 -5.78
C ARG A 129 29.57 0.87 -6.15
N LYS A 130 30.70 1.13 -5.49
CA LYS A 130 31.48 2.37 -5.57
C LYS A 130 31.90 2.70 -7.00
N TYR A 131 32.24 1.70 -7.80
CA TYR A 131 32.68 1.84 -9.18
C TYR A 131 31.56 1.62 -10.20
N HIS A 132 30.33 1.32 -9.76
CA HIS A 132 29.18 1.16 -10.67
C HIS A 132 28.93 2.41 -11.53
N LYS A 133 29.18 3.60 -10.99
CA LYS A 133 29.06 4.87 -11.72
C LYS A 133 30.06 5.03 -12.87
N LEU A 134 31.10 4.20 -12.91
CA LEU A 134 32.15 4.18 -13.93
C LEU A 134 31.94 3.02 -14.93
N GLY A 135 30.94 2.17 -14.72
CA GLY A 135 30.59 1.08 -15.62
C GLY A 135 29.91 1.56 -16.89
N THR A 136 30.07 0.82 -17.97
CA THR A 136 29.50 1.13 -19.30
C THR A 136 27.97 1.13 -19.33
N GLY A 137 27.30 0.56 -18.32
CA GLY A 137 25.85 0.59 -18.15
C GLY A 137 25.30 1.76 -17.32
N PHE A 138 26.15 2.59 -16.71
CA PHE A 138 25.72 3.73 -15.92
C PHE A 138 25.73 5.02 -16.75
N ASN A 139 24.57 5.45 -17.23
CA ASN A 139 24.38 6.80 -17.78
C ASN A 139 23.55 7.64 -16.79
N PRO A 140 24.14 8.63 -16.10
CA PRO A 140 23.40 9.51 -15.18
C PRO A 140 22.44 10.46 -15.90
N ASN A 141 22.48 10.52 -17.23
CA ASN A 141 21.59 11.33 -18.04
C ASN A 141 20.41 10.49 -18.54
N THR A 142 19.22 10.77 -18.00
CA THR A 142 17.98 10.32 -18.62
C THR A 142 17.91 10.85 -20.06
N LEU A 143 17.31 10.08 -20.97
CA LEU A 143 17.15 10.46 -22.39
C LEU A 143 16.54 11.87 -22.52
N ASP A 144 15.64 12.25 -21.62
CA ASP A 144 15.02 13.57 -21.56
C ASP A 144 16.02 14.69 -21.24
N LYS A 145 16.89 14.51 -20.24
CA LYS A 145 17.96 15.47 -19.92
C LYS A 145 18.97 15.58 -21.07
N GLN A 146 19.20 14.49 -21.80
CA GLN A 146 20.10 14.49 -22.95
C GLN A 146 19.49 15.23 -24.15
N LYS A 147 18.21 14.99 -24.46
CA LYS A 147 17.44 15.73 -25.47
C LYS A 147 17.34 17.22 -25.16
N GLU A 148 17.16 17.57 -23.88
CA GLU A 148 17.10 18.96 -23.43
C GLU A 148 18.47 19.66 -23.54
N ARG A 149 19.58 18.95 -23.29
CA ARG A 149 20.95 19.47 -23.48
C ARG A 149 21.38 19.56 -24.95
N GLN A 150 20.84 18.69 -25.82
CA GLN A 150 21.06 18.77 -27.28
C GLN A 150 20.29 19.93 -27.93
N LYS A 151 19.28 20.47 -27.24
CA LYS A 151 18.45 21.58 -27.71
C LYS A 151 19.29 22.86 -27.81
N GLY A 152 19.56 23.31 -29.04
CA GLY A 152 20.31 24.53 -29.33
C GLY A 152 21.79 24.34 -29.67
N LEU A 153 22.29 23.09 -29.73
CA LEU A 153 23.63 22.82 -30.25
C LEU A 153 23.62 22.81 -31.79
N PRO A 154 24.60 23.43 -32.46
CA PRO A 154 24.73 23.37 -33.92
C PRO A 154 24.99 21.93 -34.34
N LYS A 155 24.17 21.42 -35.28
CA LYS A 155 24.33 20.07 -35.84
C LYS A 155 25.67 20.02 -36.58
N GLN A 156 26.62 19.23 -36.09
CA GLN A 156 27.84 18.96 -36.85
C GLN A 156 27.48 18.01 -37.99
N ILE A 157 27.53 18.53 -39.21
CA ILE A 157 27.40 17.73 -40.44
C ILE A 157 28.82 17.52 -40.92
N PHE A 158 29.28 16.26 -40.93
CA PHE A 158 30.56 15.92 -41.50
C PHE A 158 30.40 15.70 -43.01
N GLU A 159 31.48 15.90 -43.76
CA GLU A 159 31.50 15.75 -45.23
C GLU A 159 31.11 14.32 -45.69
N SER A 160 31.24 13.33 -44.79
CA SER A 160 30.79 11.94 -44.98
C SER A 160 29.28 11.73 -44.83
N ASP A 161 28.57 12.67 -44.20
CA ASP A 161 27.13 12.58 -43.91
C ASP A 161 26.28 13.13 -45.07
N GLU A 162 26.90 13.79 -46.06
CA GLU A 162 26.27 14.09 -47.36
C GLU A 162 26.35 12.86 -48.28
N ALA A 163 25.57 11.83 -47.97
CA ALA A 163 25.21 10.82 -48.97
C ALA A 163 24.13 11.41 -49.89
N PRO A 164 24.27 11.33 -51.23
CA PRO A 164 23.28 11.86 -52.16
C PRO A 164 22.13 10.85 -52.31
N ASP A 165 21.23 10.81 -51.32
CA ASP A 165 20.00 10.03 -51.44
C ASP A 165 18.89 10.88 -52.06
N GLY A 166 18.59 10.55 -53.32
CA GLY A 166 17.51 11.15 -54.08
C GLY A 166 16.15 10.77 -53.52
N SER A 167 15.40 11.76 -53.03
CA SER A 167 13.96 11.97 -53.33
C SER A 167 13.32 13.01 -52.41
N SER A 168 13.41 14.29 -52.78
CA SER A 168 12.25 15.19 -52.76
C SER A 168 12.55 16.45 -53.56
N TYR A 169 11.84 16.63 -54.67
CA TYR A 169 11.73 17.93 -55.33
C TYR A 169 10.97 18.88 -54.40
N GLN A 170 11.60 19.99 -54.03
CA GLN A 170 10.91 21.26 -53.87
C GLN A 170 11.82 22.36 -54.42
N ASP A 171 11.39 22.87 -55.57
CA ASP A 171 11.91 24.04 -56.27
C ASP A 171 11.79 25.31 -55.42
N GLU A 172 12.60 26.30 -55.83
CA GLU A 172 12.52 27.73 -55.54
C GLU A 172 13.33 28.27 -54.34
N GLN A 173 14.67 28.29 -54.47
CA GLN A 173 15.42 29.55 -54.40
C GLN A 173 16.88 29.39 -54.87
N ASP A 174 17.38 30.44 -55.54
CA ASP A 174 18.76 30.72 -55.93
C ASP A 174 19.29 30.20 -57.28
N ASP A 175 18.55 30.57 -58.31
CA ASP A 175 19.01 30.70 -59.70
C ASP A 175 19.89 31.96 -59.95
N LEU A 176 20.76 32.35 -59.00
CA LEU A 176 21.52 33.62 -59.06
C LEU A 176 23.04 33.51 -58.93
N LYS A 177 23.64 32.30 -58.88
CA LYS A 177 25.12 32.15 -58.89
C LYS A 177 25.68 31.13 -59.88
N ARG A 178 24.94 30.75 -60.91
CA ARG A 178 25.49 30.08 -62.09
C ARG A 178 25.92 31.11 -63.15
N ARG A 179 27.15 31.61 -63.02
CA ARG A 179 27.95 31.98 -64.21
C ARG A 179 29.22 31.15 -64.19
N SER A 180 29.21 30.14 -65.05
CA SER A 180 30.36 29.36 -65.46
C SER A 180 31.48 30.26 -65.97
N MET A 181 32.66 30.18 -65.34
CA MET A 181 33.89 30.52 -66.02
C MET A 181 34.30 29.32 -66.87
N SER A 182 34.32 29.57 -68.18
CA SER A 182 34.76 28.70 -69.26
C SER A 182 36.21 28.24 -69.06
N ILE A 183 36.49 27.00 -69.47
CA ILE A 183 37.77 26.29 -69.33
C ILE A 183 38.84 26.70 -70.36
N ASP A 184 38.61 27.75 -71.15
CA ASP A 184 39.52 28.15 -72.26
C ASP A 184 40.35 29.42 -72.00
N ASP A 185 40.36 29.96 -70.77
CA ASP A 185 41.24 31.10 -70.41
C ASP A 185 42.14 30.78 -69.21
N THR A 186 42.81 29.63 -69.27
CA THR A 186 44.09 29.48 -68.57
C THR A 186 45.20 30.01 -69.49
N PRO A 187 45.89 31.12 -69.14
CA PRO A 187 47.25 31.27 -69.60
C PRO A 187 48.03 30.13 -68.95
N ARG A 188 48.50 29.19 -69.78
CA ARG A 188 49.60 28.27 -69.46
C ARG A 188 50.66 29.00 -68.63
N GLY A 189 50.70 28.70 -67.34
CA GLY A 189 51.67 29.26 -66.42
C GLY A 189 51.47 28.66 -65.05
N SER A 190 52.29 27.67 -64.74
CA SER A 190 52.32 26.88 -63.50
C SER A 190 52.10 27.69 -62.22
N TRP A 191 51.47 27.04 -61.25
CA TRP A 191 51.19 27.43 -59.86
C TRP A 191 52.45 27.72 -58.98
N ALA A 192 53.56 28.10 -59.60
CA ALA A 192 54.82 28.46 -58.94
C ALA A 192 55.20 29.95 -59.10
N CYS A 193 54.30 30.83 -59.59
CA CYS A 193 54.63 32.24 -59.82
C CYS A 193 53.64 33.28 -59.29
N SER A 194 52.68 32.94 -58.42
CA SER A 194 51.86 33.94 -57.69
C SER A 194 52.31 34.17 -56.23
N ILE A 195 53.45 33.61 -55.80
CA ILE A 195 54.07 33.85 -54.47
C ILE A 195 54.72 35.26 -54.36
N PHE A 196 54.71 36.07 -55.42
CA PHE A 196 55.30 37.42 -55.42
C PHE A 196 54.39 38.50 -56.03
N ASP A 197 53.13 38.59 -55.61
CA ASP A 197 52.42 39.88 -55.70
C ASP A 197 52.71 40.74 -54.46
N LEU A 198 53.98 41.16 -54.33
CA LEU A 198 54.49 42.04 -53.27
C LEU A 198 53.85 43.44 -53.27
N LYS A 199 53.01 43.77 -54.26
CA LYS A 199 52.33 45.07 -54.33
C LYS A 199 50.93 45.05 -53.70
N ASN A 200 50.33 43.86 -53.53
CA ASN A 200 49.01 43.70 -52.94
C ASN A 200 49.00 42.82 -51.68
N SER A 201 50.16 42.33 -51.23
CA SER A 201 50.28 41.61 -49.96
C SER A 201 50.05 42.56 -48.78
N LEU A 202 48.91 42.40 -48.10
CA LEU A 202 48.69 42.99 -46.77
C LEU A 202 49.70 42.36 -45.80
N PRO A 203 50.38 43.15 -44.95
CA PRO A 203 51.22 42.58 -43.91
C PRO A 203 50.35 41.73 -42.96
N ASP A 204 50.89 40.59 -42.53
CA ASP A 204 50.24 39.75 -41.52
C ASP A 204 49.91 40.58 -40.28
N ALA A 205 48.75 40.31 -39.68
CA ALA A 205 48.34 40.96 -38.44
C ALA A 205 49.44 40.75 -37.38
N LEU A 206 49.95 41.84 -36.82
CA LEU A 206 50.96 41.79 -35.78
C LEU A 206 50.39 40.99 -34.59
N LEU A 207 50.96 39.80 -34.35
CA LEU A 207 50.64 38.98 -33.19
C LEU A 207 51.06 39.77 -31.95
N SER A 208 50.07 40.29 -31.21
CA SER A 208 50.25 41.33 -30.20
C SER A 208 51.18 40.95 -29.05
N ASN A 209 51.53 39.67 -28.93
CA ASN A 209 52.28 39.11 -27.80
C ASN A 209 53.53 38.30 -28.27
N LEU A 210 53.94 38.39 -29.53
CA LEU A 210 55.03 37.54 -30.08
C LEU A 210 56.42 37.92 -29.55
N LEU A 211 56.61 39.19 -29.14
CA LEU A 211 57.86 39.71 -28.60
C LEU A 211 57.83 39.87 -27.07
N ASP A 212 56.71 39.55 -26.44
CA ASP A 212 56.64 39.55 -24.98
C ASP A 212 57.47 38.38 -24.45
N ARG A 213 58.43 38.71 -23.57
CA ARG A 213 59.25 37.71 -22.87
C ARG A 213 58.46 37.11 -21.70
N THR A 214 57.31 36.53 -22.02
CA THR A 214 56.53 35.77 -21.05
C THR A 214 57.27 34.44 -20.79
N PRO A 215 57.55 34.08 -19.53
CA PRO A 215 58.17 32.80 -19.22
C PRO A 215 57.35 31.65 -19.81
N ASN A 216 58.03 30.63 -20.36
CA ASN A 216 57.35 29.48 -20.99
C ASN A 216 56.34 28.81 -20.05
N GLU A 217 56.63 28.79 -18.74
CA GLU A 217 55.74 28.24 -17.70
C GLU A 217 54.40 28.98 -17.63
N GLU A 218 54.41 30.30 -17.83
CA GLU A 218 53.20 31.12 -17.76
C GLU A 218 52.42 31.09 -19.09
N ILE A 219 53.11 30.93 -20.22
CA ILE A 219 52.48 30.61 -21.50
C ILE A 219 51.79 29.23 -21.43
N ASP A 220 52.46 28.24 -20.84
CA ASP A 220 51.90 26.90 -20.66
C ASP A 220 50.69 26.92 -19.71
N HIS A 221 50.75 27.71 -18.64
CA HIS A 221 49.62 27.88 -17.72
C HIS A 221 48.44 28.57 -18.40
N GLN A 222 48.67 29.64 -19.16
CA GLN A 222 47.62 30.32 -19.93
C GLN A 222 47.02 29.41 -21.01
N ASN A 223 47.85 28.62 -21.69
CA ASN A 223 47.40 27.62 -22.66
C ASN A 223 46.60 26.50 -22.01
N ASP A 224 46.96 26.09 -20.79
CA ASP A 224 46.20 25.10 -20.01
C ASP A 224 44.85 25.68 -19.55
N ASP A 225 44.84 26.93 -19.08
CA ASP A 225 43.62 27.64 -18.68
C ASP A 225 42.68 27.87 -19.87
N GLN A 226 43.21 28.24 -21.04
CA GLN A 226 42.42 28.33 -22.29
C GLN A 226 41.92 26.97 -22.78
N ARG A 227 42.73 25.90 -22.65
CA ARG A 227 42.28 24.52 -22.95
C ARG A 227 41.19 24.04 -22.00
N LYS A 228 41.14 24.57 -20.77
CA LYS A 228 40.13 24.24 -19.76
C LYS A 228 38.87 25.11 -19.86
N SER A 229 38.97 26.36 -20.31
CA SER A 229 37.86 27.32 -20.27
C SER A 229 36.68 26.96 -21.17
N ASN A 230 36.93 26.28 -22.31
CA ASN A 230 35.89 25.83 -23.26
C ASN A 230 35.72 24.31 -23.31
N ARG A 231 36.23 23.57 -22.31
CA ARG A 231 36.11 22.11 -22.28
C ARG A 231 34.76 21.73 -21.66
N HIS A 232 33.90 21.09 -22.44
CA HIS A 232 32.68 20.50 -21.89
C HIS A 232 33.05 19.47 -20.81
N LYS A 233 32.55 19.67 -19.59
CA LYS A 233 32.87 18.83 -18.42
C LYS A 233 32.44 17.36 -18.59
N GLU A 234 31.53 17.09 -19.53
CA GLU A 234 31.01 15.76 -19.84
C GLU A 234 31.11 15.53 -21.35
N LEU A 235 32.30 15.21 -21.86
CA LEU A 235 32.58 15.00 -23.30
C LEU A 235 31.62 13.97 -23.95
N PHE A 236 31.20 12.97 -23.16
CA PHE A 236 30.32 11.89 -23.61
C PHE A 236 28.82 12.19 -23.49
N ALA A 237 28.41 13.32 -22.89
CA ALA A 237 27.00 13.70 -22.82
C ALA A 237 26.41 14.05 -24.20
N LEU A 238 27.27 14.29 -25.19
CA LEU A 238 26.93 14.58 -26.59
C LEU A 238 26.92 13.34 -27.48
N HIS A 239 27.38 12.19 -26.99
CA HIS A 239 27.33 10.94 -27.75
C HIS A 239 25.86 10.57 -28.00
N PRO A 240 25.47 10.12 -29.21
CA PRO A 240 24.14 9.57 -29.43
C PRO A 240 23.86 8.51 -28.37
N ALA A 241 22.66 8.55 -27.77
CA ALA A 241 22.25 7.44 -26.91
C ALA A 241 22.33 6.16 -27.75
N PRO A 242 22.94 5.07 -27.25
CA PRO A 242 22.89 3.79 -27.94
C PRO A 242 21.42 3.40 -28.15
N ASP A 243 21.13 2.78 -29.31
CA ASP A 243 19.78 2.35 -29.67
C ASP A 243 19.18 1.49 -28.54
N GLU A 244 17.86 1.65 -28.28
CA GLU A 244 17.15 0.89 -27.24
C GLU A 244 17.18 -0.63 -27.45
N GLU A 245 17.66 -1.09 -28.62
CA GLU A 245 17.85 -2.50 -28.96
C GLU A 245 19.16 -3.11 -28.42
N GLU A 246 20.11 -2.34 -27.88
CA GLU A 246 21.27 -2.90 -27.17
C GLU A 246 20.89 -3.35 -25.75
N PRO A 247 20.97 -4.66 -25.42
CA PRO A 247 20.56 -5.21 -24.13
C PRO A 247 21.63 -4.96 -23.06
N ILE A 248 21.90 -3.69 -22.76
CA ILE A 248 22.68 -3.35 -21.56
C ILE A 248 21.70 -3.40 -20.38
N GLU A 249 21.88 -4.37 -19.49
CA GLU A 249 21.11 -4.51 -18.26
C GLU A 249 21.31 -3.27 -17.39
N ARG A 250 20.36 -2.33 -17.44
CA ARG A 250 20.43 -1.08 -16.68
C ARG A 250 19.72 -1.30 -15.35
N LEU A 251 20.48 -1.56 -14.30
CA LEU A 251 19.99 -1.61 -12.93
C LEU A 251 19.47 -0.22 -12.52
N CYS A 252 18.20 0.05 -12.80
CA CYS A 252 17.54 1.24 -12.28
C CYS A 252 17.39 1.09 -10.76
N VAL A 253 17.69 2.16 -10.03
CA VAL A 253 17.49 2.17 -8.56
C VAL A 253 16.00 2.00 -8.29
N PRO A 254 15.58 0.95 -7.56
CA PRO A 254 14.17 0.70 -7.28
C PRO A 254 13.59 1.80 -6.38
N GLU A 255 12.28 1.96 -6.42
CA GLU A 255 11.58 2.93 -5.56
C GLU A 255 11.69 2.53 -4.08
N VAL A 256 11.92 3.51 -3.21
CA VAL A 256 11.98 3.27 -1.76
C VAL A 256 10.61 2.75 -1.28
N PRO A 257 10.56 1.63 -0.52
CA PRO A 257 9.32 1.15 0.08
C PRO A 257 8.65 2.24 0.92
N LYS A 258 7.41 2.61 0.58
CA LYS A 258 6.65 3.67 1.24
C LYS A 258 5.22 3.24 1.57
N GLU A 259 4.59 3.94 2.51
CA GLU A 259 3.16 3.75 2.81
C GLU A 259 2.33 4.08 1.56
N HIS A 260 1.35 3.23 1.26
CA HIS A 260 0.49 3.41 0.09
C HIS A 260 -0.55 4.51 0.32
N PHE A 261 -0.66 5.43 -0.64
CA PHE A 261 -1.74 6.40 -0.70
C PHE A 261 -2.37 6.36 -2.09
N GLY A 262 -3.67 6.06 -2.16
CA GLY A 262 -4.46 6.23 -3.37
C GLY A 262 -4.67 7.70 -3.74
N GLN A 263 -5.63 7.97 -4.62
CA GLN A 263 -6.02 9.34 -4.96
C GLN A 263 -6.63 10.03 -3.73
N ARG A 264 -6.06 11.17 -3.32
CA ARG A 264 -6.38 11.82 -2.05
C ARG A 264 -7.36 12.98 -2.23
N LEU A 265 -8.45 12.94 -1.46
CA LEU A 265 -9.51 13.95 -1.43
C LEU A 265 -9.55 14.66 -0.07
N LEU A 266 -9.40 15.99 -0.09
CA LEU A 266 -9.57 16.84 1.08
C LEU A 266 -11.01 17.34 1.17
N VAL A 267 -11.68 16.99 2.27
CA VAL A 267 -13.05 17.41 2.59
C VAL A 267 -13.00 18.31 3.82
N LYS A 268 -13.53 19.55 3.72
CA LYS A 268 -13.62 20.50 4.83
C LYS A 268 -15.08 20.81 5.17
N CYS A 269 -15.47 20.52 6.41
CA CYS A 269 -16.78 20.84 6.95
C CYS A 269 -16.81 22.27 7.49
N LEU A 270 -17.55 23.17 6.84
CA LEU A 270 -17.53 24.59 7.16
C LEU A 270 -18.60 24.97 8.17
N SER A 271 -19.86 24.61 7.90
CA SER A 271 -21.00 24.95 8.77
C SER A 271 -22.18 24.01 8.56
N LEU A 272 -22.90 23.67 9.63
CA LEU A 272 -24.18 22.99 9.61
C LEU A 272 -25.21 23.89 10.29
N LYS A 273 -26.25 24.30 9.57
CA LYS A 273 -27.32 25.17 10.10
C LYS A 273 -28.68 24.56 9.83
N PHE A 274 -29.53 24.54 10.84
CA PHE A 274 -30.94 24.20 10.72
C PHE A 274 -31.79 25.48 10.79
N GLU A 275 -33.03 25.42 10.31
CA GLU A 275 -33.97 26.56 10.46
C GLU A 275 -34.30 26.85 11.94
N ILE A 276 -34.17 25.83 12.81
CA ILE A 276 -34.28 25.94 14.26
C ILE A 276 -33.06 25.34 14.92
N GLU A 277 -32.46 26.07 15.86
CA GLU A 277 -31.33 25.59 16.67
C GLU A 277 -31.83 25.36 18.11
N ILE A 278 -32.06 24.09 18.44
CA ILE A 278 -32.69 23.68 19.71
C ILE A 278 -31.73 22.83 20.55
N GLU A 279 -30.98 21.93 19.93
CA GLU A 279 -30.12 20.97 20.61
C GLU A 279 -28.84 20.69 19.81
N PRO A 280 -27.81 20.08 20.43
CA PRO A 280 -26.58 19.70 19.75
C PRO A 280 -26.79 18.58 18.73
N ILE A 281 -26.21 18.74 17.54
CA ILE A 281 -26.24 17.75 16.44
C ILE A 281 -24.83 17.26 16.15
N PHE A 282 -24.66 15.95 16.07
CA PHE A 282 -23.38 15.28 15.79
C PHE A 282 -23.40 14.75 14.37
N ALA A 283 -22.27 14.84 13.68
CA ALA A 283 -22.18 14.44 12.29
C ALA A 283 -20.96 13.55 12.04
N SER A 284 -21.12 12.61 11.11
CA SER A 284 -20.06 11.75 10.61
C SER A 284 -20.08 11.66 9.09
N LEU A 285 -18.90 11.45 8.51
CA LEU A 285 -18.65 11.30 7.08
C LEU A 285 -17.95 9.97 6.81
N ALA A 286 -18.38 9.24 5.78
CA ALA A 286 -17.64 8.08 5.27
C ALA A 286 -17.92 7.87 3.77
N LEU A 287 -17.00 7.19 3.11
CA LEU A 287 -17.09 6.82 1.70
C LEU A 287 -17.67 5.41 1.54
N TYR A 288 -18.58 5.29 0.58
CA TYR A 288 -19.25 4.04 0.23
C TYR A 288 -19.16 3.82 -1.28
N ASP A 289 -18.75 2.62 -1.69
CA ASP A 289 -18.82 2.16 -3.07
C ASP A 289 -20.09 1.32 -3.26
N VAL A 290 -21.03 1.84 -4.02
CA VAL A 290 -22.34 1.20 -4.26
C VAL A 290 -22.22 0.02 -5.22
N LYS A 291 -21.25 0.05 -6.14
CA LYS A 291 -21.02 -1.03 -7.11
C LYS A 291 -20.51 -2.29 -6.40
N GLU A 292 -19.56 -2.10 -5.49
CA GLU A 292 -18.97 -3.19 -4.70
C GLU A 292 -19.75 -3.50 -3.41
N LYS A 293 -20.74 -2.65 -3.07
CA LYS A 293 -21.51 -2.71 -1.80
C LYS A 293 -20.61 -2.75 -0.56
N LYS A 294 -19.55 -1.94 -0.56
CA LYS A 294 -18.58 -1.86 0.53
C LYS A 294 -18.42 -0.43 1.01
N LYS A 295 -18.23 -0.29 2.32
CA LYS A 295 -17.75 0.94 2.93
C LYS A 295 -16.24 0.97 2.72
N ILE A 296 -15.73 2.04 2.12
CA ILE A 296 -14.32 2.13 1.68
C ILE A 296 -13.46 3.07 2.53
N SER A 297 -14.00 3.64 3.61
CA SER A 297 -13.24 4.47 4.54
C SER A 297 -13.72 4.31 5.99
N GLU A 298 -12.85 4.66 6.94
CA GLU A 298 -13.21 4.93 8.33
C GLU A 298 -14.22 6.11 8.42
N ASN A 299 -14.99 6.16 9.51
CA ASN A 299 -15.84 7.31 9.85
C ASN A 299 -15.01 8.52 10.31
N PHE A 300 -15.19 9.64 9.63
CA PHE A 300 -14.74 10.94 10.12
C PHE A 300 -15.85 11.63 10.92
N TYR A 301 -15.70 11.68 12.24
CA TYR A 301 -16.58 12.45 13.12
C TYR A 301 -16.14 13.90 13.21
N PHE A 302 -17.09 14.84 13.13
CA PHE A 302 -16.80 16.27 13.22
C PHE A 302 -17.88 17.01 14.01
N ASP A 303 -17.52 18.14 14.60
CA ASP A 303 -18.42 18.94 15.45
C ASP A 303 -18.47 20.41 14.99
N LEU A 304 -19.68 20.83 14.60
CA LEU A 304 -20.01 22.18 14.15
C LEU A 304 -20.95 22.91 15.12
N ASN A 305 -21.22 22.35 16.29
CA ASN A 305 -22.08 22.97 17.29
C ASN A 305 -21.49 24.27 17.82
N SER A 306 -22.37 25.22 18.14
CA SER A 306 -22.02 26.47 18.82
C SER A 306 -21.57 26.19 20.27
N GLU A 307 -20.79 27.10 20.86
CA GLU A 307 -20.33 26.96 22.25
C GLU A 307 -21.51 26.91 23.25
N GLN A 308 -22.65 27.53 22.92
CA GLN A 308 -23.88 27.42 23.67
C GLN A 308 -24.41 25.98 23.71
N MET A 309 -24.52 25.33 22.54
CA MET A 309 -24.99 23.95 22.42
C MET A 309 -24.05 22.97 23.13
N LYS A 310 -22.73 23.16 22.99
CA LYS A 310 -21.74 22.38 23.76
C LYS A 310 -21.89 22.59 25.28
N GLY A 311 -22.26 23.80 25.69
CA GLY A 311 -22.57 24.14 27.08
C GLY A 311 -23.61 23.23 27.73
N MET A 312 -24.62 22.80 26.96
CA MET A 312 -25.70 21.92 27.43
C MET A 312 -25.22 20.50 27.79
N LEU A 313 -24.04 20.09 27.30
CA LEU A 313 -23.49 18.75 27.46
C LEU A 313 -22.29 18.67 28.41
N ARG A 314 -21.87 19.80 29.00
CA ARG A 314 -20.75 19.88 29.95
C ARG A 314 -20.79 18.84 31.08
N PRO A 315 -21.94 18.43 31.64
CA PRO A 315 -21.97 17.40 32.68
C PRO A 315 -21.55 16.01 32.19
N HIS A 316 -21.64 15.74 30.88
CA HIS A 316 -21.48 14.41 30.29
C HIS A 316 -20.24 14.27 29.41
N VAL A 317 -19.73 15.38 28.88
CA VAL A 317 -18.63 15.38 27.92
C VAL A 317 -17.38 15.92 28.61
N PRO A 318 -16.34 15.10 28.79
CA PRO A 318 -15.06 15.57 29.34
C PRO A 318 -14.39 16.57 28.39
N PRO A 319 -13.37 17.32 28.85
CA PRO A 319 -12.64 18.27 28.01
C PRO A 319 -12.13 17.63 26.72
N ALA A 320 -12.41 18.28 25.58
CA ALA A 320 -11.99 17.80 24.28
C ALA A 320 -10.49 17.99 24.07
N ALA A 321 -9.83 16.96 23.55
CA ALA A 321 -8.44 17.06 23.09
C ALA A 321 -8.38 17.77 21.73
N ILE A 322 -7.29 18.49 21.45
CA ILE A 322 -7.14 19.24 20.18
C ILE A 322 -7.18 18.28 18.97
N THR A 323 -6.67 17.06 19.14
CA THR A 323 -6.68 15.99 18.14
C THR A 323 -8.09 15.55 17.72
N THR A 324 -9.12 15.80 18.54
CA THR A 324 -10.54 15.44 18.24
C THR A 324 -11.37 16.62 17.73
N LEU A 325 -10.77 17.81 17.57
CA LEU A 325 -11.45 19.02 17.11
C LEU A 325 -11.40 19.23 15.58
N ALA A 326 -10.90 18.23 14.84
CA ALA A 326 -10.77 18.29 13.38
C ALA A 326 -12.12 18.56 12.70
N ARG A 327 -12.09 19.42 11.67
CA ARG A 327 -13.23 19.71 10.78
C ARG A 327 -12.90 19.42 9.32
N SER A 328 -11.70 18.93 9.07
CA SER A 328 -11.19 18.62 7.75
C SER A 328 -10.60 17.23 7.77
N ALA A 329 -10.85 16.49 6.70
CA ALA A 329 -10.43 15.11 6.56
C ALA A 329 -9.84 14.86 5.18
N ILE A 330 -8.81 14.02 5.12
CA ILE A 330 -8.21 13.54 3.87
C ILE A 330 -8.58 12.08 3.71
N PHE A 331 -9.31 11.76 2.64
CA PHE A 331 -9.69 10.42 2.26
C PHE A 331 -8.78 9.94 1.13
N SER A 332 -8.28 8.71 1.20
CA SER A 332 -7.52 8.07 0.12
C SER A 332 -8.39 7.04 -0.59
N ILE A 333 -8.33 6.99 -1.92
CA ILE A 333 -9.07 6.03 -2.74
C ILE A 333 -8.12 5.43 -3.78
N THR A 334 -7.77 4.16 -3.61
CA THR A 334 -6.83 3.42 -4.46
C THR A 334 -7.47 3.05 -5.80
N TYR A 335 -8.69 2.53 -5.77
CA TYR A 335 -9.45 2.12 -6.95
C TYR A 335 -10.71 2.98 -7.09
N PRO A 336 -10.60 4.20 -7.65
CA PRO A 336 -11.74 5.09 -7.75
C PRO A 336 -12.79 4.53 -8.71
N SER A 337 -14.00 4.32 -8.19
CA SER A 337 -15.17 3.86 -8.93
C SER A 337 -16.09 5.03 -9.28
N GLN A 338 -16.87 4.89 -10.35
CA GLN A 338 -17.89 5.88 -10.73
C GLN A 338 -19.06 5.95 -9.73
N ASP A 339 -19.18 4.95 -8.85
CA ASP A 339 -20.30 4.75 -7.93
C ASP A 339 -19.94 5.02 -6.46
N VAL A 340 -18.97 5.92 -6.22
CA VAL A 340 -18.56 6.32 -4.87
C VAL A 340 -19.41 7.49 -4.36
N PHE A 341 -19.97 7.31 -3.17
CA PHE A 341 -20.75 8.32 -2.46
C PHE A 341 -20.08 8.71 -1.13
N LEU A 342 -20.08 10.02 -0.85
CA LEU A 342 -19.76 10.55 0.47
C LEU A 342 -21.06 10.62 1.28
N VAL A 343 -21.22 9.73 2.25
CA VAL A 343 -22.42 9.63 3.09
C VAL A 343 -22.21 10.43 4.36
N ILE A 344 -23.21 11.24 4.71
CA ILE A 344 -23.25 12.05 5.93
C ILE A 344 -24.37 11.52 6.82
N LYS A 345 -24.03 11.08 8.04
CA LYS A 345 -25.00 10.66 9.05
C LYS A 345 -25.04 11.67 10.19
N LEU A 346 -26.24 12.04 10.61
CA LEU A 346 -26.51 12.97 11.72
C LEU A 346 -27.18 12.22 12.88
N GLU A 347 -26.69 12.51 14.08
CA GLU A 347 -27.19 12.02 15.35
C GLU A 347 -27.55 13.21 16.24
N LYS A 348 -28.49 13.00 17.17
CA LYS A 348 -28.84 13.99 18.21
C LYS A 348 -28.86 13.36 19.59
N VAL A 349 -29.07 14.15 20.64
CA VAL A 349 -29.24 13.64 22.00
C VAL A 349 -30.49 12.77 22.08
N LEU A 350 -30.41 11.64 22.81
CA LEU A 350 -31.57 10.77 23.02
C LEU A 350 -32.71 11.52 23.73
N GLN A 351 -33.91 11.43 23.17
CA GLN A 351 -35.14 12.02 23.72
C GLN A 351 -36.23 10.97 23.90
N GLN A 352 -37.34 11.37 24.53
CA GLN A 352 -38.54 10.54 24.63
C GLN A 352 -39.40 10.75 23.37
N GLY A 353 -39.52 9.70 22.55
CA GLY A 353 -40.33 9.70 21.33
C GLY A 353 -39.61 8.98 20.20
N ASP A 354 -40.37 8.54 19.20
CA ASP A 354 -39.78 7.91 18.02
C ASP A 354 -38.95 8.93 17.21
N ILE A 355 -38.05 8.46 16.35
CA ILE A 355 -37.20 9.34 15.50
C ILE A 355 -38.09 10.30 14.68
N GLY A 356 -39.26 9.84 14.24
CA GLY A 356 -40.25 10.65 13.54
C GLY A 356 -40.77 11.84 14.33
N GLU A 357 -41.22 11.60 15.55
CA GLU A 357 -41.74 12.62 16.47
C GLU A 357 -40.63 13.61 16.86
N CYS A 358 -39.43 13.10 17.12
CA CYS A 358 -38.26 13.88 17.48
C CYS A 358 -37.73 14.75 16.33
N ALA A 359 -38.03 14.42 15.08
CA ALA A 359 -37.64 15.15 13.88
C ALA A 359 -38.70 16.14 13.38
N GLU A 360 -39.96 15.95 13.76
CA GLU A 360 -41.10 16.78 13.34
C GLU A 360 -40.87 18.29 13.54
N PRO A 361 -40.31 18.77 14.67
CA PRO A 361 -40.04 20.19 14.84
C PRO A 361 -39.18 20.79 13.73
N TYR A 362 -38.13 20.07 13.30
CA TYR A 362 -37.19 20.50 12.27
C TYR A 362 -37.76 20.45 10.85
N MET A 363 -38.95 19.87 10.68
CA MET A 363 -39.63 19.78 9.38
C MET A 363 -40.76 20.80 9.25
N ILE A 364 -41.41 21.15 10.36
CA ILE A 364 -42.59 22.02 10.37
C ILE A 364 -42.22 23.47 10.68
N PHE A 365 -41.35 23.71 11.66
CA PHE A 365 -41.02 25.06 12.09
C PHE A 365 -39.97 25.68 11.17
N LYS A 366 -40.31 26.85 10.63
CA LYS A 366 -39.40 27.67 9.82
C LYS A 366 -39.00 28.92 10.57
N GLU A 367 -37.80 29.42 10.28
CA GLU A 367 -37.26 30.66 10.86
C GLU A 367 -38.20 31.86 10.63
N ALA A 368 -38.84 31.94 9.45
CA ALA A 368 -39.80 32.99 9.09
C ALA A 368 -41.03 33.06 10.02
N ASP A 369 -41.42 31.94 10.65
CA ASP A 369 -42.58 31.86 11.56
C ASP A 369 -42.16 31.83 13.05
N ALA A 370 -40.86 32.01 13.35
CA ALA A 370 -40.34 31.96 14.71
C ALA A 370 -40.98 33.01 15.64
N ALA A 371 -41.37 34.18 15.11
CA ALA A 371 -42.04 35.23 15.88
C ALA A 371 -43.46 34.81 16.34
N LYS A 372 -44.19 34.05 15.51
CA LYS A 372 -45.55 33.56 15.83
C LYS A 372 -45.51 32.34 16.75
N ASN A 373 -44.47 31.52 16.64
CA ASN A 373 -44.30 30.27 17.40
C ASN A 373 -43.28 30.38 18.53
N LYS A 374 -42.90 31.60 18.94
CA LYS A 374 -41.83 31.86 19.91
C LYS A 374 -41.98 31.06 21.21
N GLU A 375 -43.18 31.07 21.80
CA GLU A 375 -43.46 30.35 23.06
C GLU A 375 -43.31 28.83 22.89
N LYS A 376 -43.76 28.27 21.75
CA LYS A 376 -43.60 26.84 21.46
C LYS A 376 -42.13 26.47 21.27
N LEU A 377 -41.38 27.30 20.56
CA LEU A 377 -39.95 27.09 20.33
C LEU A 377 -39.15 27.18 21.64
N GLU A 378 -39.47 28.14 22.51
CA GLU A 378 -38.86 28.24 23.85
C GLU A 378 -39.16 27.00 24.71
N LYS A 379 -40.39 26.49 24.67
CA LYS A 379 -40.75 25.22 25.35
C LYS A 379 -39.94 24.03 24.83
N LEU A 380 -39.79 23.91 23.50
CA LEU A 380 -38.96 22.86 22.89
C LEU A 380 -37.49 22.98 23.28
N LYS A 381 -36.93 24.19 23.32
CA LYS A 381 -35.55 24.45 23.79
C LYS A 381 -35.37 24.05 25.25
N SER A 382 -36.28 24.46 26.12
CA SER A 382 -36.24 24.08 27.54
C SER A 382 -36.33 22.57 27.73
N GLN A 383 -37.19 21.90 26.96
CA GLN A 383 -37.31 20.44 26.98
C GLN A 383 -36.03 19.75 26.49
N ALA A 384 -35.44 20.23 25.39
CA ALA A 384 -34.19 19.70 24.87
C ALA A 384 -33.03 19.89 25.86
N GLU A 385 -32.97 21.03 26.56
CA GLU A 385 -31.99 21.29 27.60
C GLU A 385 -32.11 20.30 28.77
N GLN A 386 -33.33 20.03 29.23
CA GLN A 386 -33.58 19.00 30.26
C GLN A 386 -33.11 17.62 29.81
N PHE A 387 -33.34 17.24 28.54
CA PHE A 387 -32.83 15.99 27.99
C PHE A 387 -31.30 16.01 27.85
N CYS A 388 -30.67 17.11 27.44
CA CYS A 388 -29.21 17.21 27.40
C CYS A 388 -28.58 17.05 28.79
N GLN A 389 -29.20 17.62 29.82
CA GLN A 389 -28.74 17.49 31.20
C GLN A 389 -28.88 16.05 31.75
N ARG A 390 -29.89 15.29 31.33
CA ARG A 390 -30.13 13.92 31.85
C ARG A 390 -29.58 12.80 30.96
N LEU A 391 -29.77 12.92 29.65
CA LEU A 391 -29.49 11.92 28.62
C LEU A 391 -28.35 12.34 27.68
N GLY A 392 -27.63 13.42 27.98
CA GLY A 392 -26.57 13.98 27.12
C GLY A 392 -25.43 13.02 26.77
N LYS A 393 -25.29 11.91 27.51
CA LYS A 393 -24.37 10.80 27.22
C LYS A 393 -24.81 9.94 26.03
N TYR A 394 -26.11 9.79 25.80
CA TYR A 394 -26.67 8.89 24.78
C TYR A 394 -27.10 9.65 23.54
N ARG A 395 -26.92 9.00 22.39
CA ARG A 395 -27.28 9.52 21.08
C ARG A 395 -28.43 8.73 20.49
N MET A 396 -29.20 9.34 19.59
CA MET A 396 -30.17 8.66 18.75
C MET A 396 -29.96 9.06 17.28
N PRO A 397 -30.24 8.16 16.32
CA PRO A 397 -30.16 8.49 14.91
C PRO A 397 -31.17 9.59 14.56
N PHE A 398 -30.79 10.51 13.67
CA PHE A 398 -31.62 11.67 13.35
C PHE A 398 -31.90 11.83 11.86
N ALA A 399 -30.85 11.99 11.05
CA ALA A 399 -30.97 12.26 9.63
C ALA A 399 -29.74 11.79 8.86
N TRP A 400 -29.85 11.65 7.55
CA TRP A 400 -28.72 11.31 6.69
C TRP A 400 -28.84 11.96 5.32
N THR A 401 -27.74 12.05 4.60
CA THR A 401 -27.69 12.48 3.20
C THR A 401 -26.46 11.88 2.52
N ALA A 402 -26.36 11.97 1.19
CA ALA A 402 -25.15 11.56 0.49
C ALA A 402 -24.86 12.45 -0.71
N ILE A 403 -23.58 12.54 -1.06
CA ILE A 403 -23.06 13.28 -2.20
C ILE A 403 -22.40 12.30 -3.16
N HIS A 404 -22.84 12.29 -4.42
CA HIS A 404 -22.21 11.50 -5.46
C HIS A 404 -20.90 12.16 -5.90
N LEU A 405 -19.75 11.53 -5.65
CA LEU A 405 -18.45 12.17 -5.91
C LEU A 405 -18.23 12.47 -7.39
N MET A 406 -18.67 11.58 -8.28
CA MET A 406 -18.48 11.77 -9.72
C MET A 406 -19.14 13.03 -10.26
N ASN A 407 -20.27 13.45 -9.66
CA ASN A 407 -20.94 14.69 -10.08
C ASN A 407 -20.04 15.91 -9.85
N ILE A 408 -19.17 15.88 -8.85
CA ILE A 408 -18.24 16.97 -8.54
C ILE A 408 -17.12 17.02 -9.57
N VAL A 409 -16.54 15.84 -9.84
CA VAL A 409 -15.41 15.67 -10.77
C VAL A 409 -15.82 16.03 -12.20
N SER A 410 -16.98 15.54 -12.66
CA SER A 410 -17.47 15.79 -14.02
C SER A 410 -18.02 17.21 -14.23
N SER A 411 -18.70 17.79 -13.24
CA SER A 411 -19.27 19.15 -13.38
C SER A 411 -18.19 20.23 -13.47
N ALA A 412 -17.01 19.98 -12.91
CA ALA A 412 -15.87 20.90 -12.98
C ALA A 412 -15.25 21.00 -14.39
N GLY A 413 -15.49 20.04 -15.29
CA GLY A 413 -14.95 20.02 -16.65
C GLY A 413 -15.85 20.66 -17.72
N SER A 414 -17.11 20.99 -17.40
CA SER A 414 -18.12 21.39 -18.40
C SER A 414 -18.18 22.89 -18.70
N LEU A 415 -17.44 23.75 -17.99
CA LEU A 415 -17.55 25.21 -18.13
C LEU A 415 -16.51 25.86 -19.06
N GLU A 416 -15.67 25.09 -19.76
CA GLU A 416 -14.52 25.61 -20.55
C GLU A 416 -14.74 25.54 -22.08
N ARG A 417 -15.98 25.49 -22.58
CA ARG A 417 -16.26 25.51 -24.03
C ARG A 417 -17.08 26.68 -24.57
N ASP A 418 -17.29 27.73 -23.77
CA ASP A 418 -18.10 28.87 -24.21
C ASP A 418 -17.52 30.21 -23.76
N SER A 419 -16.25 30.48 -24.10
CA SER A 419 -15.61 31.78 -23.82
C SER A 419 -14.43 32.11 -24.74
N THR A 420 -14.46 31.74 -26.02
CA THR A 420 -13.57 32.34 -27.04
C THR A 420 -14.19 32.22 -28.42
N GLU A 421 -14.99 33.20 -28.82
CA GLU A 421 -14.99 33.71 -30.21
C GLU A 421 -15.85 34.98 -30.27
N VAL A 422 -15.16 36.10 -30.51
CA VAL A 422 -15.74 37.37 -30.93
C VAL A 422 -15.33 37.52 -32.39
N GLU A 423 -16.28 37.66 -33.32
CA GLU A 423 -16.38 38.80 -34.25
C GLU A 423 -17.36 38.59 -35.44
N ILE A 424 -18.26 39.58 -35.57
CA ILE A 424 -18.74 40.27 -36.79
C ILE A 424 -19.63 39.50 -37.80
N GLY A 425 -20.88 40.00 -37.93
CA GLY A 425 -21.75 39.76 -39.09
C GLY A 425 -23.12 40.45 -38.97
N THR A 426 -23.28 41.59 -39.64
CA THR A 426 -24.48 42.44 -39.73
C THR A 426 -25.63 41.81 -40.54
N GLY A 427 -26.89 42.05 -40.15
CA GLY A 427 -28.05 41.81 -41.02
C GLY A 427 -29.43 41.93 -40.35
N GLU A 428 -30.30 42.76 -40.92
CA GLU A 428 -31.58 43.25 -40.37
C GLU A 428 -32.79 42.27 -40.41
N ARG A 429 -33.83 42.61 -39.60
CA ARG A 429 -35.31 42.50 -39.81
C ARG A 429 -36.16 41.56 -38.93
N LYS A 430 -36.87 42.21 -37.99
CA LYS A 430 -38.36 42.36 -37.85
C LYS A 430 -39.26 41.20 -37.33
N GLY A 431 -39.89 41.47 -36.17
CA GLY A 431 -41.24 41.02 -35.72
C GLY A 431 -41.29 39.68 -34.96
N SER A 432 -42.21 39.36 -34.03
CA SER A 432 -43.28 40.04 -33.29
C SER A 432 -43.82 39.04 -32.25
N TRP A 433 -44.19 39.52 -31.05
CA TRP A 433 -45.26 39.03 -30.15
C TRP A 433 -45.25 37.62 -29.51
N SER A 434 -45.19 37.64 -28.17
CA SER A 434 -46.09 37.01 -27.18
C SER A 434 -46.49 35.53 -27.32
N GLU A 435 -46.13 34.67 -26.34
CA GLU A 435 -47.07 34.20 -25.29
C GLU A 435 -46.43 33.24 -24.28
N ARG A 436 -47.07 33.19 -23.11
CA ARG A 436 -46.72 32.44 -21.90
C ARG A 436 -47.08 30.94 -22.02
N ARG A 437 -46.51 30.20 -21.06
CA ARG A 437 -47.00 28.97 -20.39
C ARG A 437 -46.56 27.61 -20.94
N ASN A 438 -45.73 26.99 -20.09
CA ASN A 438 -45.87 25.65 -19.51
C ASN A 438 -45.82 24.38 -20.38
N SER A 439 -45.01 23.47 -19.85
CA SER A 439 -45.09 22.01 -19.87
C SER A 439 -44.44 21.26 -21.04
N SER A 440 -43.45 20.45 -20.64
CA SER A 440 -43.22 19.04 -21.00
C SER A 440 -43.17 18.62 -22.47
N ILE A 441 -42.07 17.90 -22.74
CA ILE A 441 -41.97 16.63 -23.50
C ILE A 441 -41.11 16.68 -24.78
N VAL A 442 -39.93 16.04 -24.65
CA VAL A 442 -39.27 15.10 -25.59
C VAL A 442 -38.74 15.59 -26.95
N GLY A 443 -37.42 15.38 -27.12
CA GLY A 443 -36.73 15.15 -28.39
C GLY A 443 -35.23 14.90 -28.15
N ARG A 444 -34.81 13.68 -27.77
CA ARG A 444 -34.26 12.59 -28.61
C ARG A 444 -32.99 12.94 -29.41
N ARG A 445 -31.99 12.05 -29.23
CA ARG A 445 -30.70 11.81 -29.95
C ARG A 445 -29.53 12.65 -29.39
N SER A 446 -28.36 12.09 -29.09
CA SER A 446 -27.69 10.93 -29.70
C SER A 446 -27.18 9.93 -28.65
N LEU A 447 -27.50 8.66 -28.90
CA LEU A 447 -26.87 7.49 -28.30
C LEU A 447 -25.65 7.21 -29.18
N GLU A 448 -24.48 7.63 -28.75
CA GLU A 448 -23.25 6.97 -29.18
C GLU A 448 -22.87 5.97 -28.10
N ARG A 449 -23.16 4.73 -28.46
CA ARG A 449 -22.63 3.51 -27.86
C ARG A 449 -21.13 3.51 -28.15
N THR A 450 -20.32 3.89 -27.19
CA THR A 450 -18.92 3.46 -27.14
C THR A 450 -18.77 2.44 -26.01
N THR A 451 -18.23 1.32 -26.44
CA THR A 451 -17.65 0.20 -25.72
C THR A 451 -17.28 0.46 -24.26
N SER A 452 -17.72 -0.47 -23.39
CA SER A 452 -17.16 -0.75 -22.08
C SER A 452 -15.63 -0.84 -22.13
N GLY A 453 -14.97 0.25 -21.78
CA GLY A 453 -13.57 0.30 -21.37
C GLY A 453 -13.53 1.03 -20.04
N ASP A 454 -12.76 0.51 -19.09
CA ASP A 454 -12.52 1.06 -17.75
C ASP A 454 -11.88 2.46 -17.87
N GLU A 455 -12.68 3.52 -18.08
CA GLU A 455 -12.15 4.88 -17.94
C GLU A 455 -11.88 5.12 -16.46
N THR A 456 -10.59 5.16 -16.12
CA THR A 456 -10.09 5.39 -14.77
C THR A 456 -10.55 6.76 -14.29
N CYS A 457 -11.33 6.77 -13.21
CA CYS A 457 -11.84 8.00 -12.61
C CYS A 457 -10.66 8.81 -12.05
N ASN A 458 -10.47 10.06 -12.50
CA ASN A 458 -9.37 10.89 -12.04
C ASN A 458 -9.81 11.91 -10.99
N LEU A 459 -9.52 11.63 -9.73
CA LEU A 459 -9.79 12.48 -8.56
C LEU A 459 -8.60 13.39 -8.19
N THR A 460 -7.51 13.35 -8.95
CA THR A 460 -6.27 14.08 -8.62
C THR A 460 -6.26 15.53 -9.11
N SER A 461 -7.11 15.89 -10.09
CA SER A 461 -7.01 17.18 -10.81
C SER A 461 -8.37 17.78 -11.16
N PHE A 462 -9.22 18.02 -10.15
CA PHE A 462 -10.47 18.79 -10.33
C PHE A 462 -10.42 20.11 -9.55
N ARG A 463 -11.17 21.11 -10.03
CA ARG A 463 -11.27 22.41 -9.35
C ARG A 463 -11.99 22.22 -8.00
N PRO A 464 -11.50 22.83 -6.89
CA PRO A 464 -12.18 22.81 -5.61
C PRO A 464 -13.65 23.20 -5.73
N ALA A 465 -14.53 22.42 -5.11
CA ALA A 465 -15.96 22.60 -5.16
C ALA A 465 -16.53 22.82 -3.76
N THR A 466 -17.08 24.00 -3.52
CA THR A 466 -17.86 24.29 -2.31
C THR A 466 -19.32 23.94 -2.56
N LEU A 467 -19.80 22.90 -1.86
CA LEU A 467 -21.15 22.39 -1.95
C LEU A 467 -21.99 22.90 -0.78
N THR A 468 -23.23 23.27 -1.08
CA THR A 468 -24.26 23.50 -0.05
C THR A 468 -25.27 22.38 -0.15
N VAL A 469 -25.19 21.43 0.79
CA VAL A 469 -26.10 20.29 0.86
C VAL A 469 -27.33 20.70 1.67
N THR A 470 -28.49 20.65 1.04
CA THR A 470 -29.77 21.04 1.66
C THR A 470 -30.73 19.89 1.89
N ASN A 471 -30.49 18.74 1.27
CA ASN A 471 -31.42 17.62 1.25
C ASN A 471 -31.01 16.59 2.29
N PHE A 472 -31.42 16.81 3.54
CA PHE A 472 -31.29 15.82 4.60
C PHE A 472 -32.55 14.98 4.67
N PHE A 473 -32.42 13.67 4.68
CA PHE A 473 -33.54 12.75 4.82
C PHE A 473 -33.66 12.34 6.28
N LYS A 474 -34.89 12.35 6.79
CA LYS A 474 -35.20 11.80 8.11
C LYS A 474 -34.78 10.32 8.18
N GLN A 475 -34.08 9.94 9.25
CA GLN A 475 -33.75 8.54 9.50
C GLN A 475 -34.99 7.74 9.91
N GLU A 476 -35.12 6.51 9.38
CA GLU A 476 -36.16 5.55 9.76
C GLU A 476 -35.55 4.51 10.70
N GLY A 477 -36.21 4.23 11.83
CA GLY A 477 -35.65 3.38 12.90
C GLY A 477 -35.66 1.88 12.59
N ASP A 478 -36.41 1.47 11.58
CA ASP A 478 -36.52 0.11 11.04
C ASP A 478 -35.64 -0.13 9.80
N ARG A 479 -34.91 0.90 9.32
CA ARG A 479 -34.06 0.85 8.12
C ARG A 479 -32.69 1.46 8.37
N LEU A 480 -32.01 0.95 9.41
CA LEU A 480 -30.69 1.41 9.82
C LEU A 480 -29.56 0.54 9.26
N SER A 481 -29.88 -0.61 8.66
CA SER A 481 -28.90 -1.53 8.11
C SER A 481 -28.12 -0.94 6.95
N ASP A 482 -26.86 -1.36 6.78
CA ASP A 482 -26.05 -0.95 5.63
C ASP A 482 -26.68 -1.44 4.30
N GLU A 483 -27.37 -2.58 4.29
CA GLU A 483 -28.10 -3.06 3.11
C GLU A 483 -29.17 -2.06 2.65
N ASP A 484 -29.92 -1.48 3.58
CA ASP A 484 -30.94 -0.48 3.26
C ASP A 484 -30.29 0.83 2.79
N LEU A 485 -29.16 1.22 3.39
CA LEU A 485 -28.38 2.36 2.92
C LEU A 485 -27.96 2.17 1.46
N TYR A 486 -27.39 1.01 1.08
CA TYR A 486 -27.00 0.77 -0.33
C TYR A 486 -28.19 0.81 -1.29
N LYS A 487 -29.38 0.34 -0.89
CA LYS A 487 -30.61 0.49 -1.70
C LYS A 487 -30.92 1.97 -1.93
N PHE A 488 -30.87 2.79 -0.89
CA PHE A 488 -31.10 4.24 -1.01
C PHE A 488 -30.04 4.96 -1.85
N LEU A 489 -28.76 4.59 -1.72
CA LEU A 489 -27.67 5.16 -2.55
C LEU A 489 -27.83 4.80 -4.03
N ALA A 490 -28.18 3.54 -4.34
CA ALA A 490 -28.46 3.10 -5.70
C ALA A 490 -29.66 3.83 -6.31
N ASP A 491 -30.70 4.08 -5.50
CA ASP A 491 -31.85 4.89 -5.89
C ASP A 491 -31.48 6.38 -6.12
N MET A 492 -30.45 6.93 -5.48
CA MET A 492 -30.01 8.32 -5.77
C MET A 492 -29.39 8.49 -7.14
N ARG A 493 -28.84 7.42 -7.72
CA ARG A 493 -28.29 7.43 -9.09
C ARG A 493 -29.38 7.56 -10.15
N ARG A 494 -30.61 7.11 -9.87
CA ARG A 494 -31.73 7.12 -10.83
C ARG A 494 -32.93 7.79 -10.17
N PRO A 495 -33.49 8.91 -10.66
CA PRO A 495 -34.64 9.55 -10.03
C PRO A 495 -35.84 8.59 -9.91
N SER A 496 -35.93 7.87 -8.79
CA SER A 496 -36.90 6.82 -8.51
C SER A 496 -37.98 7.33 -7.57
N SER A 497 -39.10 6.61 -7.48
CA SER A 497 -40.22 6.98 -6.61
C SER A 497 -39.93 6.82 -5.12
N VAL A 498 -38.88 6.08 -4.75
CA VAL A 498 -38.52 5.77 -3.35
C VAL A 498 -37.98 7.00 -2.63
N LEU A 499 -37.07 7.76 -3.26
CA LEU A 499 -36.54 8.98 -2.66
C LEU A 499 -37.58 10.08 -2.48
N ARG A 500 -38.61 10.11 -3.34
CA ARG A 500 -39.75 11.03 -3.17
C ARG A 500 -40.58 10.72 -1.92
N ARG A 501 -40.49 9.51 -1.36
CA ARG A 501 -41.18 9.11 -0.13
C ARG A 501 -40.42 9.52 1.13
N LEU A 502 -39.10 9.71 1.04
CA LEU A 502 -38.30 10.20 2.17
C LEU A 502 -38.67 11.65 2.45
N ARG A 503 -39.02 11.94 3.70
CA ARG A 503 -39.39 13.30 4.09
C ARG A 503 -38.12 14.10 4.38
N PRO A 504 -37.91 15.26 3.73
CA PRO A 504 -36.72 16.07 3.95
C PRO A 504 -36.80 16.84 5.28
N ILE A 505 -35.64 17.07 5.87
CA ILE A 505 -35.39 17.98 6.99
C ILE A 505 -34.65 19.19 6.43
N THR A 506 -35.13 20.39 6.75
CA THR A 506 -34.51 21.62 6.25
C THR A 506 -33.24 21.95 7.03
N ALA A 507 -32.10 21.69 6.42
CA ALA A 507 -30.79 22.05 6.95
C ALA A 507 -29.86 22.48 5.81
N GLN A 508 -28.81 23.22 6.12
CA GLN A 508 -27.77 23.63 5.19
C GLN A 508 -26.42 23.22 5.73
N LEU A 509 -25.78 22.27 5.06
CA LEU A 509 -24.41 21.86 5.32
C LEU A 509 -23.50 22.38 4.22
N LYS A 510 -22.57 23.27 4.58
CA LYS A 510 -21.53 23.78 3.67
C LYS A 510 -20.27 22.95 3.82
N ILE A 511 -19.86 22.29 2.73
CA ILE A 511 -18.66 21.46 2.65
C ILE A 511 -17.82 21.93 1.46
N ASP A 512 -16.51 21.93 1.62
CA ASP A 512 -15.55 22.15 0.54
C ASP A 512 -14.85 20.83 0.21
N ILE A 513 -14.79 20.45 -1.08
CA ILE A 513 -14.18 19.22 -1.56
C ILE A 513 -13.12 19.59 -2.61
N SER A 514 -11.88 19.15 -2.41
CA SER A 514 -10.74 19.49 -3.25
C SER A 514 -9.74 18.32 -3.31
N PRO A 515 -8.88 18.24 -4.34
CA PRO A 515 -7.72 17.35 -4.30
C PRO A 515 -6.84 17.70 -3.08
N ALA A 516 -6.34 16.68 -2.37
CA ALA A 516 -5.47 16.93 -1.23
C ALA A 516 -4.08 17.41 -1.70
N PRO A 517 -3.45 18.38 -1.01
CA PRO A 517 -2.07 18.77 -1.30
C PRO A 517 -1.12 17.61 -0.97
N GLU A 518 0.02 17.54 -1.67
CA GLU A 518 1.03 16.50 -1.44
C GLU A 518 1.53 16.48 0.03
N ASN A 519 1.76 17.67 0.59
CA ASN A 519 2.23 17.86 1.96
C ASN A 519 1.23 18.71 2.77
N PRO A 520 0.18 18.12 3.37
CA PRO A 520 -0.79 18.85 4.17
C PRO A 520 -0.19 19.30 5.50
N HIS A 521 -0.24 20.61 5.78
CA HIS A 521 0.11 21.15 7.10
C HIS A 521 -0.94 20.78 8.15
N TYR A 522 -0.52 20.70 9.43
CA TYR A 522 -1.39 20.38 10.57
C TYR A 522 -2.12 19.03 10.41
N CYS A 523 -1.47 18.04 9.81
CA CYS A 523 -2.08 16.74 9.54
C CYS A 523 -1.87 15.75 10.69
N LEU A 524 -2.90 14.97 10.99
CA LEU A 524 -2.84 13.81 11.87
C LEU A 524 -3.03 12.53 11.07
N THR A 525 -2.26 11.50 11.36
CA THR A 525 -2.47 10.15 10.81
C THR A 525 -3.78 9.55 11.33
N PRO A 526 -4.26 8.43 10.76
CA PRO A 526 -5.44 7.74 11.29
C PRO A 526 -5.35 7.38 12.78
N GLU A 527 -4.14 7.14 13.30
CA GLU A 527 -3.80 6.84 14.70
C GLU A 527 -3.67 8.08 15.61
N LEU A 528 -3.94 9.29 15.07
CA LEU A 528 -3.78 10.59 15.73
C LEU A 528 -2.32 11.04 15.94
N LEU A 529 -1.37 10.53 15.16
CA LEU A 529 0.03 10.98 15.21
C LEU A 529 0.24 12.23 14.35
N GLN A 530 1.07 13.16 14.82
CA GLN A 530 1.35 14.41 14.10
C GLN A 530 2.33 14.17 12.94
N VAL A 531 1.95 14.57 11.72
CA VAL A 531 2.79 14.50 10.51
C VAL A 531 3.78 15.69 10.49
N LYS A 532 5.00 15.48 9.95
CA LYS A 532 6.05 16.50 9.85
C LYS A 532 5.58 17.77 9.11
N LEU A 533 6.19 18.89 9.51
CA LEU A 533 5.68 20.26 9.37
C LEU A 533 4.38 20.49 10.14
N TYR A 534 4.39 20.20 11.45
CA TYR A 534 3.34 20.57 12.40
C TYR A 534 3.76 21.86 13.15
N PRO A 535 3.36 23.06 12.70
CA PRO A 535 3.94 24.32 13.16
C PRO A 535 3.49 24.76 14.57
N ASP A 536 2.27 24.44 15.00
CA ASP A 536 1.71 24.77 16.33
C ASP A 536 0.69 23.71 16.79
N SER A 537 0.85 23.23 18.03
CA SER A 537 -0.03 22.25 18.71
C SER A 537 -1.44 22.76 19.01
N ARG A 538 -1.69 24.08 18.89
CA ARG A 538 -2.98 24.72 19.20
C ARG A 538 -3.91 24.90 18.01
N VAL A 539 -3.40 24.73 16.80
CA VAL A 539 -4.20 24.87 15.58
C VAL A 539 -5.03 23.61 15.38
N ARG A 540 -6.26 23.78 14.88
CA ARG A 540 -7.13 22.67 14.55
C ARG A 540 -6.49 21.80 13.47
N PRO A 541 -6.34 20.48 13.70
CA PRO A 541 -5.73 19.59 12.72
C PRO A 541 -6.68 19.22 11.58
N THR A 542 -6.09 18.77 10.48
CA THR A 542 -6.72 17.96 9.43
C THR A 542 -6.41 16.49 9.71
N ARG A 543 -7.38 15.58 9.54
CA ARG A 543 -7.21 14.16 9.87
C ARG A 543 -7.17 13.29 8.62
N GLU A 544 -6.16 12.43 8.50
CA GLU A 544 -6.17 11.35 7.53
C GLU A 544 -7.12 10.25 7.96
N ILE A 545 -7.95 9.80 7.02
CA ILE A 545 -8.93 8.75 7.25
C ILE A 545 -8.40 7.47 6.61
N LEU A 546 -8.44 6.38 7.38
CA LEU A 546 -7.98 5.09 6.89
C LEU A 546 -8.88 4.61 5.75
N GLU A 547 -8.26 4.17 4.66
CA GLU A 547 -8.94 3.55 3.53
C GLU A 547 -9.22 2.07 3.84
N PHE A 548 -10.38 1.59 3.40
CA PHE A 548 -10.73 0.17 3.30
C PHE A 548 -10.88 -0.18 1.82
N PRO A 549 -9.80 -0.57 1.13
CA PRO A 549 -9.83 -0.79 -0.30
C PRO A 549 -10.90 -1.80 -0.72
N ALA A 550 -11.64 -1.51 -1.79
CA ALA A 550 -12.68 -2.42 -2.27
C ALA A 550 -12.10 -3.74 -2.83
N ARG A 551 -10.86 -3.67 -3.30
CA ARG A 551 -10.04 -4.75 -3.86
C ARG A 551 -8.69 -4.80 -3.14
N ASP A 552 -8.05 -5.96 -3.20
CA ASP A 552 -6.78 -6.22 -2.56
C ASP A 552 -5.66 -5.28 -3.04
N VAL A 553 -4.85 -4.78 -2.10
CA VAL A 553 -3.73 -3.88 -2.39
C VAL A 553 -2.42 -4.60 -2.06
N TYR A 554 -1.61 -4.79 -3.09
CA TYR A 554 -0.36 -5.56 -3.03
C TYR A 554 0.84 -4.68 -2.68
N ILE A 555 0.86 -4.14 -1.46
CA ILE A 555 1.97 -3.32 -0.96
C ILE A 555 2.42 -3.82 0.43
N PRO A 556 3.72 -4.05 0.65
CA PRO A 556 4.25 -4.47 1.94
C PRO A 556 4.01 -3.44 3.06
N ASN A 557 3.84 -3.93 4.28
CA ASN A 557 3.80 -3.07 5.45
C ASN A 557 5.19 -2.44 5.68
N THR A 558 5.23 -1.11 5.74
CA THR A 558 6.46 -0.34 6.01
C THR A 558 6.38 0.47 7.31
N THR A 559 5.20 0.50 7.94
CA THR A 559 4.93 1.28 9.16
C THR A 559 4.20 0.42 10.19
N TYR A 560 4.48 0.66 11.47
CA TYR A 560 3.75 0.04 12.57
C TYR A 560 2.29 0.53 12.63
N ARG A 561 1.33 -0.39 12.57
CA ARG A 561 -0.11 -0.11 12.75
C ARG A 561 -0.77 -1.27 13.48
N ASN A 562 -1.51 -0.99 14.56
CA ASN A 562 -2.23 -2.03 15.30
C ASN A 562 -3.60 -1.50 15.76
N LEU A 563 -4.59 -1.61 14.87
CA LEU A 563 -5.94 -1.07 15.07
C LEU A 563 -6.98 -2.18 15.03
N LEU A 564 -8.02 -2.04 15.84
CA LEU A 564 -9.21 -2.90 15.85
C LEU A 564 -10.45 -2.04 15.66
N TYR A 565 -11.31 -2.46 14.74
CA TYR A 565 -12.61 -1.87 14.48
C TYR A 565 -13.69 -2.85 14.94
N VAL A 566 -14.61 -2.35 15.77
CA VAL A 566 -15.75 -3.11 16.27
C VAL A 566 -17.03 -2.46 15.73
N TYR A 567 -17.83 -3.26 15.03
CA TYR A 567 -19.09 -2.88 14.43
C TYR A 567 -20.22 -3.71 15.04
N PRO A 568 -20.88 -3.22 16.11
CA PRO A 568 -22.17 -3.77 16.53
C PRO A 568 -23.13 -3.66 15.34
N GLN A 569 -23.77 -4.76 14.95
CA GLN A 569 -24.66 -4.80 13.79
C GLN A 569 -26.14 -4.83 14.20
N SER A 570 -26.52 -5.79 15.04
CA SER A 570 -27.93 -5.95 15.45
C SER A 570 -28.06 -6.69 16.78
N LEU A 571 -29.12 -6.42 17.51
CA LEU A 571 -29.50 -7.14 18.73
C LEU A 571 -30.96 -7.59 18.63
N ASN A 572 -31.28 -8.78 19.16
CA ASN A 572 -32.66 -9.27 19.21
C ASN A 572 -33.10 -9.68 20.62
N PHE A 573 -33.80 -8.78 21.32
CA PHE A 573 -34.42 -9.08 22.63
C PHE A 573 -35.93 -9.30 22.55
N ALA A 574 -36.48 -9.68 21.38
CA ALA A 574 -37.91 -9.95 21.23
C ALA A 574 -38.43 -11.01 22.23
N ASN A 575 -37.65 -12.07 22.45
CA ASN A 575 -37.98 -13.19 23.35
C ASN A 575 -37.49 -13.00 24.80
N ARG A 576 -36.81 -11.89 25.11
CA ARG A 576 -36.28 -11.63 26.46
C ARG A 576 -37.43 -11.32 27.41
N GLN A 577 -37.41 -11.95 28.59
CA GLN A 577 -38.35 -11.61 29.66
C GLN A 577 -38.06 -10.20 30.21
N GLY A 578 -39.08 -9.35 30.32
CA GLY A 578 -38.98 -7.97 30.79
C GLY A 578 -39.28 -6.91 29.73
N SER A 579 -39.22 -5.63 30.10
CA SER A 579 -39.65 -4.50 29.25
C SER A 579 -38.51 -3.59 28.78
N ALA A 580 -37.29 -4.11 28.60
CA ALA A 580 -36.20 -3.33 28.04
C ALA A 580 -36.47 -3.00 26.56
N ARG A 581 -36.55 -1.71 26.21
CA ARG A 581 -36.90 -1.23 24.84
C ARG A 581 -36.10 -0.02 24.36
N ASN A 582 -35.21 0.52 25.19
CA ASN A 582 -34.33 1.63 24.80
C ASN A 582 -32.93 1.13 25.08
N ILE A 583 -32.35 0.40 24.13
CA ILE A 583 -31.17 -0.41 24.38
C ILE A 583 -29.95 0.30 23.79
N THR A 584 -28.90 0.44 24.59
CA THR A 584 -27.55 0.83 24.15
C THR A 584 -26.57 -0.27 24.51
N VAL A 585 -25.54 -0.44 23.68
CA VAL A 585 -24.42 -1.34 23.95
C VAL A 585 -23.24 -0.50 24.41
N LYS A 586 -22.80 -0.73 25.64
CA LYS A 586 -21.54 -0.22 26.16
C LYS A 586 -20.44 -1.19 25.73
N VAL A 587 -19.46 -0.70 24.98
CA VAL A 587 -18.30 -1.46 24.52
C VAL A 587 -17.07 -0.99 25.27
N GLN A 588 -16.33 -1.94 25.85
CA GLN A 588 -15.09 -1.68 26.59
C GLN A 588 -14.02 -2.67 26.16
N PHE A 589 -12.77 -2.21 26.09
CA PHE A 589 -11.60 -3.07 25.92
C PHE A 589 -10.93 -3.21 27.30
N MET A 590 -10.84 -4.44 27.78
CA MET A 590 -10.48 -4.76 29.16
C MET A 590 -9.13 -5.46 29.23
N TYR A 591 -8.35 -5.18 30.28
CA TYR A 591 -7.14 -5.93 30.66
C TYR A 591 -7.33 -6.58 32.04
N GLY A 592 -8.14 -7.63 32.09
CA GLY A 592 -8.64 -8.22 33.34
C GLY A 592 -10.12 -7.92 33.59
N GLU A 593 -10.66 -8.48 34.68
CA GLU A 593 -12.11 -8.60 34.88
C GLU A 593 -12.73 -7.51 35.74
N ASP A 594 -11.92 -6.74 36.47
CA ASP A 594 -12.41 -5.64 37.29
C ASP A 594 -12.78 -4.43 36.41
N PRO A 595 -13.87 -3.70 36.71
CA PRO A 595 -14.24 -2.51 35.94
C PRO A 595 -13.14 -1.44 35.83
N SER A 596 -12.19 -1.37 36.77
CA SER A 596 -11.05 -0.46 36.72
C SER A 596 -10.03 -0.81 35.64
N ASN A 597 -10.00 -2.07 35.19
CA ASN A 597 -9.14 -2.58 34.13
C ASN A 597 -9.56 -2.16 32.71
N ALA A 598 -10.62 -1.35 32.57
CA ALA A 598 -11.00 -0.78 31.28
C ALA A 598 -9.89 0.15 30.75
N MET A 599 -9.33 -0.20 29.61
CA MET A 599 -8.19 0.51 29.00
C MET A 599 -8.67 1.74 28.22
N PRO A 600 -7.97 2.89 28.35
CA PRO A 600 -8.26 4.09 27.56
C PRO A 600 -7.66 3.95 26.16
N VAL A 601 -8.26 3.11 25.32
CA VAL A 601 -7.76 2.78 23.97
C VAL A 601 -8.76 3.08 22.86
N ILE A 602 -9.98 3.50 23.20
CA ILE A 602 -11.03 3.81 22.21
C ILE A 602 -10.91 5.28 21.78
N PHE A 603 -10.89 5.55 20.48
CA PHE A 603 -10.69 6.90 19.96
C PHE A 603 -11.40 7.16 18.63
N GLY A 604 -11.27 8.38 18.11
CA GLY A 604 -11.74 8.75 16.77
C GLY A 604 -13.06 9.51 16.70
N LYS A 605 -13.81 9.63 17.81
CA LYS A 605 -14.97 10.53 17.93
C LYS A 605 -14.51 12.01 18.01
N SER A 606 -15.42 12.94 17.70
CA SER A 606 -15.14 14.37 17.76
C SER A 606 -15.49 14.98 19.13
N SER A 607 -14.83 16.08 19.47
CA SER A 607 -15.10 16.87 20.68
C SER A 607 -15.11 16.06 21.99
N CYS A 608 -14.21 15.08 22.09
CA CYS A 608 -14.05 14.21 23.25
C CYS A 608 -12.57 14.12 23.66
N PRO A 609 -12.24 13.47 24.79
CA PRO A 609 -10.86 13.10 25.10
C PRO A 609 -10.21 12.34 23.95
N GLU A 610 -8.89 12.41 23.87
CA GLU A 610 -8.11 11.71 22.84
C GLU A 610 -8.35 10.20 22.89
N PHE A 611 -8.36 9.63 24.10
CA PHE A 611 -8.70 8.23 24.34
C PHE A 611 -9.77 8.09 25.42
N SER A 612 -10.67 7.13 25.21
CA SER A 612 -11.79 6.81 26.09
C SER A 612 -11.76 5.34 26.49
N LYS A 613 -12.32 5.04 27.67
CA LYS A 613 -12.42 3.66 28.22
C LYS A 613 -13.67 2.91 27.78
N GLU A 614 -14.64 3.63 27.24
CA GLU A 614 -15.97 3.11 26.90
C GLU A 614 -16.52 3.86 25.69
N ALA A 615 -17.28 3.13 24.86
CA ALA A 615 -18.09 3.68 23.79
C ALA A 615 -19.53 3.16 23.90
N TYR A 616 -20.48 3.94 23.38
CA TYR A 616 -21.90 3.62 23.42
C TYR A 616 -22.47 3.63 22.01
N THR A 617 -23.34 2.67 21.70
CA THR A 617 -24.16 2.71 20.49
C THR A 617 -25.34 3.68 20.64
N THR A 618 -25.86 4.16 19.52
CA THR A 618 -27.09 4.96 19.51
C THR A 618 -28.29 4.15 19.99
N VAL A 619 -29.31 4.85 20.47
CA VAL A 619 -30.53 4.26 21.01
C VAL A 619 -31.69 4.61 20.10
N VAL A 620 -32.38 3.58 19.61
CA VAL A 620 -33.70 3.72 18.98
C VAL A 620 -34.76 3.58 20.07
N TYR A 621 -35.60 4.61 20.22
CA TYR A 621 -36.65 4.64 21.24
C TYR A 621 -37.66 3.51 21.03
N HIS A 622 -38.05 2.86 22.13
CA HIS A 622 -39.04 1.78 22.19
C HIS A 622 -38.76 0.53 21.31
N ASN A 623 -37.52 0.36 20.82
CA ASN A 623 -37.11 -0.79 20.04
C ASN A 623 -36.47 -1.91 20.91
N ARG A 624 -37.01 -3.13 20.80
CA ARG A 624 -36.45 -4.34 21.45
C ARG A 624 -35.41 -5.07 20.61
N SER A 625 -35.34 -4.78 19.32
CA SER A 625 -34.41 -5.41 18.40
C SER A 625 -33.75 -4.34 17.54
N PRO A 626 -32.87 -3.51 18.11
CA PRO A 626 -32.22 -2.43 17.40
C PRO A 626 -31.15 -2.94 16.44
N ASP A 627 -31.05 -2.29 15.28
CA ASP A 627 -29.89 -2.32 14.41
C ASP A 627 -28.97 -1.14 14.74
N PHE A 628 -27.67 -1.39 14.64
CA PHE A 628 -26.60 -0.47 14.98
C PHE A 628 -25.77 -0.17 13.73
N HIS A 629 -25.12 0.99 13.71
CA HIS A 629 -24.29 1.43 12.58
C HIS A 629 -23.01 2.14 13.04
N GLU A 630 -22.67 1.97 14.32
CA GLU A 630 -21.52 2.58 14.94
C GLU A 630 -20.24 1.83 14.57
N GLU A 631 -19.21 2.61 14.28
CA GLU A 631 -17.84 2.14 14.15
C GLU A 631 -17.09 2.54 15.42
N ILE A 632 -16.54 1.56 16.12
CA ILE A 632 -15.76 1.78 17.34
C ILE A 632 -14.31 1.41 17.03
N LYS A 633 -13.45 2.43 17.01
CA LYS A 633 -12.02 2.28 16.73
C LYS A 633 -11.23 2.16 18.03
N ILE A 634 -10.38 1.14 18.09
CA ILE A 634 -9.60 0.76 19.27
C ILE A 634 -8.12 0.64 18.87
N LYS A 635 -7.24 1.29 19.63
CA LYS A 635 -5.79 1.11 19.52
C LYS A 635 -5.40 -0.16 20.27
N LEU A 636 -4.97 -1.20 19.55
CA LEU A 636 -4.57 -2.44 20.20
C LEU A 636 -3.24 -2.25 20.95
N PRO A 637 -3.10 -2.83 22.15
CA PRO A 637 -1.81 -2.95 22.83
C PRO A 637 -0.78 -3.67 21.94
N ALA A 638 0.50 -3.37 22.18
CA ALA A 638 1.61 -4.03 21.48
C ALA A 638 1.61 -5.54 21.73
N THR A 639 1.51 -5.92 23.00
CA THR A 639 1.47 -7.30 23.46
C THR A 639 0.10 -7.61 24.04
N LEU A 640 -0.59 -8.54 23.39
CA LEU A 640 -1.86 -9.06 23.87
C LEU A 640 -1.61 -10.22 24.84
N THR A 641 -2.56 -10.42 25.74
CA THR A 641 -2.55 -11.50 26.75
C THR A 641 -3.92 -12.15 26.78
N ASP A 642 -4.02 -13.34 27.36
CA ASP A 642 -5.30 -14.07 27.47
C ASP A 642 -6.36 -13.33 28.31
N HIS A 643 -5.96 -12.32 29.09
CA HIS A 643 -6.88 -11.49 29.88
C HIS A 643 -7.50 -10.34 29.08
N HIS A 644 -6.96 -10.04 27.89
CA HIS A 644 -7.50 -9.00 27.02
C HIS A 644 -8.78 -9.48 26.35
N HIS A 645 -9.87 -8.73 26.54
CA HIS A 645 -11.16 -9.07 25.96
C HIS A 645 -11.99 -7.82 25.67
N LEU A 646 -12.90 -7.93 24.70
CA LEU A 646 -13.99 -6.97 24.51
C LEU A 646 -15.14 -7.34 25.43
N LEU A 647 -15.60 -6.38 26.23
CA LEU A 647 -16.80 -6.53 27.06
C LEU A 647 -17.94 -5.70 26.47
N PHE A 648 -19.07 -6.35 26.23
CA PHE A 648 -20.31 -5.75 25.79
C PHE A 648 -21.32 -5.80 26.94
N THR A 649 -21.71 -4.63 27.45
CA THR A 649 -22.79 -4.52 28.44
C THR A 649 -24.00 -3.86 27.81
N PHE A 650 -25.12 -4.56 27.81
CA PHE A 650 -26.38 -4.04 27.28
C PHE A 650 -27.11 -3.28 28.40
N TYR A 651 -27.45 -2.03 28.15
CA TYR A 651 -28.20 -1.20 29.09
C TYR A 651 -29.56 -0.83 28.53
N HIS A 652 -30.58 -0.85 29.39
CA HIS A 652 -31.82 -0.14 29.16
C HIS A 652 -31.72 1.29 29.69
N VAL A 653 -31.95 2.27 28.83
CA VAL A 653 -31.93 3.71 29.19
C VAL A 653 -33.35 4.21 29.44
N SER A 654 -33.64 4.68 30.65
CA SER A 654 -34.94 5.24 30.99
C SER A 654 -35.09 6.67 30.46
N CYS A 655 -35.89 6.85 29.40
CA CYS A 655 -36.22 8.18 28.89
C CYS A 655 -37.27 8.92 29.75
N GLN A 656 -37.97 8.21 30.64
CA GLN A 656 -38.99 8.79 31.53
C GLN A 656 -38.42 9.07 32.92
N GLN A 657 -38.81 10.21 33.50
CA GLN A 657 -38.46 10.55 34.88
C GLN A 657 -39.49 9.99 35.84
N LYS A 658 -39.28 8.75 36.29
CA LYS A 658 -40.06 8.13 37.35
C LYS A 658 -39.24 8.15 38.64
N GLN A 659 -39.89 8.41 39.78
CA GLN A 659 -39.23 8.36 41.09
C GLN A 659 -38.60 6.97 41.30
N ASN A 660 -37.38 6.93 41.83
CA ASN A 660 -36.61 5.72 42.16
C ASN A 660 -36.23 4.78 41.00
N THR A 661 -36.30 5.21 39.74
CA THR A 661 -35.79 4.39 38.62
C THR A 661 -34.38 4.86 38.21
N PRO A 662 -33.36 3.98 38.20
CA PRO A 662 -32.03 4.35 37.73
C PRO A 662 -32.07 4.71 36.24
N LEU A 663 -31.19 5.64 35.83
CA LEU A 663 -31.13 6.11 34.44
C LEU A 663 -30.77 4.97 33.47
N GLU A 664 -29.78 4.17 33.84
CA GLU A 664 -29.36 2.97 33.11
C GLU A 664 -29.53 1.74 33.98
N THR A 665 -30.09 0.68 33.39
CA THR A 665 -30.22 -0.63 34.05
C THR A 665 -29.53 -1.67 33.16
N PRO A 666 -28.55 -2.44 33.66
CA PRO A 666 -27.93 -3.50 32.87
C PRO A 666 -28.97 -4.60 32.59
N VAL A 667 -29.07 -5.00 31.33
CA VAL A 667 -30.06 -5.97 30.86
C VAL A 667 -29.44 -7.23 30.25
N GLY A 668 -28.14 -7.21 30.00
CA GLY A 668 -27.35 -8.39 29.70
C GLY A 668 -25.86 -8.10 29.50
N TYR A 669 -25.08 -9.16 29.30
CA TYR A 669 -23.63 -9.12 29.11
C TYR A 669 -23.19 -10.15 28.06
N THR A 670 -22.19 -9.82 27.25
CA THR A 670 -21.45 -10.77 26.42
C THR A 670 -20.02 -10.25 26.21
N TRP A 671 -19.09 -11.09 25.75
CA TRP A 671 -17.68 -10.71 25.60
C TRP A 671 -16.99 -11.49 24.49
N ILE A 672 -15.82 -11.01 24.04
CA ILE A 672 -14.96 -11.73 23.09
C ILE A 672 -13.54 -11.73 23.66
N PRO A 673 -12.97 -12.90 24.02
CA PRO A 673 -11.55 -13.02 24.29
C PRO A 673 -10.75 -12.59 23.06
N MET A 674 -9.87 -11.60 23.21
CA MET A 674 -9.16 -11.04 22.05
C MET A 674 -7.98 -11.89 21.62
N LEU A 675 -7.35 -12.59 22.55
CA LEU A 675 -6.32 -13.58 22.28
C LEU A 675 -6.89 -14.96 22.61
N GLN A 676 -6.97 -15.83 21.60
CA GLN A 676 -7.34 -17.22 21.82
C GLN A 676 -6.34 -18.11 21.11
N ASN A 677 -5.67 -18.98 21.87
CA ASN A 677 -4.64 -19.90 21.36
C ASN A 677 -3.52 -19.17 20.60
N GLY A 678 -3.07 -18.02 21.13
CA GLY A 678 -2.02 -17.18 20.53
C GLY A 678 -2.46 -16.33 19.33
N ARG A 679 -3.71 -16.45 18.88
CA ARG A 679 -4.22 -15.73 17.70
C ARG A 679 -5.20 -14.62 18.09
N LEU A 680 -5.10 -13.48 17.40
CA LEU A 680 -6.06 -12.40 17.51
C LEU A 680 -7.43 -12.82 16.96
N LYS A 681 -8.48 -12.70 17.77
CA LYS A 681 -9.86 -12.98 17.35
C LYS A 681 -10.47 -11.83 16.57
N THR A 682 -10.87 -12.14 15.34
CA THR A 682 -11.57 -11.24 14.40
C THR A 682 -12.64 -12.02 13.63
N GLY A 683 -13.50 -11.32 12.91
CA GLY A 683 -14.57 -11.88 12.09
C GLY A 683 -15.96 -11.43 12.55
N GLN A 684 -16.97 -12.12 12.02
CA GLN A 684 -18.37 -11.90 12.39
C GLN A 684 -18.78 -12.89 13.48
N PHE A 685 -19.39 -12.38 14.54
CA PHE A 685 -19.81 -13.14 15.70
C PHE A 685 -21.31 -13.01 15.91
N CYS A 686 -21.97 -14.14 16.15
CA CYS A 686 -23.36 -14.21 16.57
C CYS A 686 -23.40 -14.69 18.02
N LEU A 687 -23.27 -13.75 18.96
CA LEU A 687 -23.00 -14.04 20.37
C LEU A 687 -24.29 -14.22 21.18
N PRO A 688 -24.31 -15.20 22.11
CA PRO A 688 -25.36 -15.30 23.11
C PRO A 688 -25.16 -14.22 24.18
N VAL A 689 -26.26 -13.80 24.80
CA VAL A 689 -26.26 -12.76 25.83
C VAL A 689 -26.69 -13.34 27.17
N SER A 690 -25.86 -13.13 28.18
CA SER A 690 -26.16 -13.47 29.57
C SER A 690 -27.09 -12.45 30.21
N LEU A 691 -28.01 -12.91 31.06
CA LEU A 691 -28.81 -12.03 31.92
C LEU A 691 -28.06 -11.62 33.20
N GLU A 692 -27.05 -12.39 33.58
CA GLU A 692 -26.27 -12.20 34.80
C GLU A 692 -24.83 -11.77 34.44
N LYS A 693 -24.13 -11.16 35.41
CA LYS A 693 -22.73 -10.79 35.20
C LYS A 693 -21.90 -12.03 34.86
N PRO A 694 -20.88 -11.90 33.98
CA PRO A 694 -19.99 -13.01 33.68
C PRO A 694 -19.34 -13.58 34.97
N PRO A 695 -19.13 -14.91 35.04
CA PRO A 695 -18.47 -15.55 36.18
C PRO A 695 -16.98 -15.17 36.26
N GLN A 696 -16.31 -15.50 37.37
CA GLN A 696 -14.86 -15.30 37.46
C GLN A 696 -14.11 -16.13 36.40
N ALA A 697 -13.00 -15.59 35.90
CA ALA A 697 -12.18 -16.18 34.82
C ALA A 697 -12.90 -16.27 33.46
N TYR A 698 -13.97 -15.49 33.25
CA TYR A 698 -14.66 -15.45 31.95
C TYR A 698 -13.78 -14.90 30.82
N SER A 699 -12.78 -14.08 31.14
CA SER A 699 -11.91 -13.42 30.14
C SER A 699 -11.22 -14.41 29.19
N VAL A 700 -10.97 -15.64 29.65
CA VAL A 700 -10.34 -16.72 28.86
C VAL A 700 -11.34 -17.73 28.28
N LEU A 701 -12.64 -17.56 28.55
CA LEU A 701 -13.70 -18.46 28.11
C LEU A 701 -14.49 -17.84 26.96
N SER A 702 -14.95 -18.66 26.01
CA SER A 702 -15.87 -18.21 24.97
C SER A 702 -17.32 -18.23 25.48
N PRO A 703 -18.11 -17.15 25.29
CA PRO A 703 -19.54 -17.18 25.62
C PRO A 703 -20.35 -18.11 24.71
N GLU A 704 -19.78 -18.55 23.58
CA GLU A 704 -20.41 -19.51 22.65
C GLU A 704 -20.55 -20.91 23.28
N VAL A 705 -19.85 -21.19 24.37
CA VAL A 705 -20.03 -22.41 25.16
C VAL A 705 -20.92 -22.07 26.36
N PRO A 706 -22.04 -22.78 26.58
CA PRO A 706 -22.93 -22.49 27.69
C PRO A 706 -22.24 -22.81 29.01
N LEU A 707 -21.95 -21.78 29.79
CA LEU A 707 -21.31 -21.90 31.10
C LEU A 707 -22.30 -22.45 32.15
N PRO A 708 -21.91 -23.43 32.99
CA PRO A 708 -22.77 -24.00 34.02
C PRO A 708 -23.27 -22.95 35.01
N GLY A 709 -24.57 -23.00 35.35
CA GLY A 709 -25.18 -22.11 36.35
C GLY A 709 -25.52 -20.69 35.86
N MET A 710 -25.20 -20.36 34.61
CA MET A 710 -25.44 -19.04 34.03
C MET A 710 -26.79 -18.96 33.31
N LYS A 711 -27.51 -17.84 33.49
CA LYS A 711 -28.79 -17.60 32.81
C LYS A 711 -28.59 -16.84 31.51
N TRP A 712 -29.08 -17.41 30.41
CA TRP A 712 -28.94 -16.86 29.06
C TRP A 712 -30.27 -16.34 28.51
N VAL A 713 -30.20 -15.32 27.67
CA VAL A 713 -31.32 -14.86 26.85
C VAL A 713 -31.62 -15.93 25.79
N ASP A 714 -32.91 -16.14 25.51
CA ASP A 714 -33.40 -17.03 24.43
C ASP A 714 -32.73 -18.42 24.42
N ASN A 715 -32.51 -18.98 25.62
CA ASN A 715 -31.90 -20.29 25.82
C ASN A 715 -30.51 -20.46 25.17
N HIS A 716 -29.63 -19.45 25.34
CA HIS A 716 -28.24 -19.43 24.84
C HIS A 716 -28.12 -19.33 23.31
N LYS A 717 -29.20 -18.92 22.64
CA LYS A 717 -29.13 -18.57 21.21
C LYS A 717 -28.30 -17.31 20.99
N GLY A 718 -27.55 -17.26 19.88
CA GLY A 718 -26.91 -16.05 19.39
C GLY A 718 -27.96 -14.98 19.05
N VAL A 719 -27.97 -13.89 19.82
CA VAL A 719 -28.94 -12.79 19.67
C VAL A 719 -28.29 -11.43 19.42
N PHE A 720 -26.95 -11.36 19.52
CA PHE A 720 -26.18 -10.16 19.24
C PHE A 720 -25.19 -10.43 18.10
N ASN A 721 -25.35 -9.69 17.00
CA ASN A 721 -24.43 -9.75 15.87
C ASN A 721 -23.44 -8.60 15.97
N VAL A 722 -22.16 -8.92 15.92
CA VAL A 722 -21.06 -7.96 15.95
C VAL A 722 -19.95 -8.42 15.01
N GLU A 723 -19.36 -7.48 14.30
CA GLU A 723 -18.21 -7.72 13.43
C GLU A 723 -16.98 -7.03 14.01
N VAL A 724 -15.87 -7.76 14.06
CA VAL A 724 -14.59 -7.29 14.59
C VAL A 724 -13.55 -7.43 13.49
N VAL A 725 -12.96 -6.32 13.07
CA VAL A 725 -11.98 -6.27 11.98
C VAL A 725 -10.68 -5.68 12.50
N ALA A 726 -9.56 -6.36 12.27
CA ALA A 726 -8.24 -5.85 12.63
C ALA A 726 -7.51 -5.29 11.39
N VAL A 727 -6.88 -4.13 11.56
CA VAL A 727 -5.88 -3.60 10.63
C VAL A 727 -4.56 -3.55 11.40
N SER A 728 -3.79 -4.63 11.27
CA SER A 728 -2.56 -4.86 12.03
C SER A 728 -1.39 -5.22 11.12
N SER A 729 -0.25 -4.60 11.38
CA SER A 729 1.06 -4.97 10.81
C SER A 729 1.78 -6.02 11.68
N ILE A 730 1.13 -6.54 12.73
CA ILE A 730 1.72 -7.52 13.67
C ILE A 730 0.96 -8.85 13.59
N HIS A 731 -0.38 -8.77 13.68
CA HIS A 731 -1.25 -9.94 13.70
C HIS A 731 -1.86 -10.18 12.33
N THR A 732 -1.26 -11.10 11.58
CA THR A 732 -1.83 -11.55 10.30
C THR A 732 -3.17 -12.26 10.53
N GLN A 733 -4.10 -12.04 9.60
CA GLN A 733 -5.41 -12.70 9.63
C GLN A 733 -5.42 -14.00 8.82
N ASP A 734 -4.37 -14.25 8.03
CA ASP A 734 -4.21 -15.49 7.26
C ASP A 734 -3.73 -16.63 8.19
N PRO A 735 -4.47 -17.76 8.26
CA PRO A 735 -4.16 -18.83 9.20
C PRO A 735 -2.84 -19.55 8.91
N TYR A 736 -2.37 -19.57 7.67
CA TYR A 736 -1.13 -20.25 7.29
C TYR A 736 0.09 -19.40 7.68
N LEU A 737 0.03 -18.10 7.42
CA LEU A 737 1.06 -17.15 7.87
C LEU A 737 1.12 -17.07 9.40
N ASP A 738 -0.03 -17.00 10.07
CA ASP A 738 -0.12 -16.94 11.53
C ASP A 738 0.54 -18.18 12.17
N LYS A 739 0.21 -19.38 11.68
CA LYS A 739 0.82 -20.63 12.13
C LYS A 739 2.34 -20.64 11.90
N PHE A 740 2.81 -20.20 10.73
CA PHE A 740 4.23 -20.15 10.42
C PHE A 740 4.98 -19.22 11.37
N PHE A 741 4.52 -17.96 11.53
CA PHE A 741 5.18 -17.01 12.41
C PHE A 741 5.17 -17.48 13.88
N ALA A 742 4.06 -18.06 14.34
CA ALA A 742 3.97 -18.62 15.70
C ALA A 742 4.98 -19.76 15.94
N LEU A 743 5.18 -20.65 14.96
CA LEU A 743 6.14 -21.75 15.07
C LEU A 743 7.60 -21.27 15.02
N VAL A 744 7.91 -20.33 14.13
CA VAL A 744 9.26 -19.74 14.02
C VAL A 744 9.61 -18.97 15.30
N HIS A 745 8.66 -18.21 15.85
CA HIS A 745 8.86 -17.52 17.11
C HIS A 745 9.09 -18.48 18.28
N ALA A 746 8.31 -19.56 18.36
CA ALA A 746 8.50 -20.58 19.38
C ALA A 746 9.86 -21.27 19.30
N LEU A 747 10.39 -21.42 18.08
CA LEU A 747 11.72 -21.95 17.83
C LEU A 747 12.82 -21.00 18.32
N ASP A 748 12.68 -19.70 18.03
CA ASP A 748 13.64 -18.66 18.46
C ASP A 748 13.72 -18.60 20.00
N GLU A 749 12.59 -18.60 20.70
CA GLU A 749 12.51 -18.46 22.17
C GLU A 749 12.64 -19.77 22.97
N HIS A 750 12.70 -20.93 22.29
CA HIS A 750 12.71 -22.26 22.93
C HIS A 750 11.51 -22.48 23.88
N MET A 751 10.38 -21.86 23.55
CA MET A 751 9.17 -21.83 24.38
C MET A 751 8.29 -23.05 24.11
N PHE A 752 8.53 -24.15 24.83
CA PHE A 752 7.75 -25.39 24.71
C PHE A 752 7.00 -25.76 26.00
N PRO A 753 5.77 -26.29 25.90
CA PRO A 753 5.01 -26.57 24.67
C PRO A 753 4.25 -25.35 24.13
N VAL A 754 4.18 -25.23 22.81
CA VAL A 754 3.42 -24.18 22.11
C VAL A 754 1.98 -24.61 21.95
N ARG A 755 1.02 -23.70 22.13
CA ARG A 755 -0.37 -23.91 21.74
C ARG A 755 -0.68 -23.07 20.51
N ILE A 756 -0.99 -23.73 19.39
CA ILE A 756 -1.43 -23.07 18.16
C ILE A 756 -2.80 -23.63 17.80
N GLY A 757 -3.84 -22.81 17.88
CA GLY A 757 -5.20 -23.31 17.87
C GLY A 757 -5.41 -24.35 19.00
N ASP A 758 -6.12 -25.44 18.70
CA ASP A 758 -6.38 -26.50 19.68
C ASP A 758 -5.21 -27.49 19.82
N MET A 759 -4.15 -27.33 19.03
CA MET A 759 -3.00 -28.23 19.01
C MET A 759 -1.94 -27.79 20.03
N ARG A 760 -1.54 -28.74 20.89
CA ARG A 760 -0.39 -28.59 21.78
C ARG A 760 0.82 -29.23 21.11
N ILE A 761 1.76 -28.40 20.68
CA ILE A 761 2.97 -28.82 19.97
C ILE A 761 4.10 -28.93 20.99
N MET A 762 4.59 -30.15 21.15
CA MET A 762 5.79 -30.46 21.92
C MET A 762 7.01 -30.27 21.03
N GLU A 763 8.17 -30.02 21.62
CA GLU A 763 9.44 -29.83 20.91
C GLU A 763 9.72 -30.96 19.90
N ASN A 764 9.45 -32.22 20.28
CA ASN A 764 9.67 -33.40 19.44
C ASN A 764 8.82 -33.43 18.15
N ASN A 765 7.67 -32.73 18.13
CA ASN A 765 6.79 -32.66 16.97
C ASN A 765 7.00 -31.37 16.16
N LEU A 766 7.79 -30.42 16.68
CA LEU A 766 7.97 -29.10 16.09
C LEU A 766 8.53 -29.19 14.68
N GLU A 767 9.52 -30.06 14.43
CA GLU A 767 10.11 -30.25 13.10
C GLU A 767 9.04 -30.57 12.05
N ASN A 768 8.18 -31.56 12.34
CA ASN A 768 7.14 -32.00 11.40
C ASN A 768 6.09 -30.91 11.18
N GLU A 769 5.68 -30.23 12.25
CA GLU A 769 4.72 -29.13 12.17
C GLU A 769 5.28 -27.91 11.43
N LEU A 770 6.56 -27.59 11.63
CA LEU A 770 7.24 -26.49 10.95
C LEU A 770 7.45 -26.79 9.47
N LYS A 771 7.91 -28.01 9.11
CA LYS A 771 7.99 -28.46 7.70
C LYS A 771 6.62 -28.39 7.01
N SER A 772 5.58 -28.88 7.69
CA SER A 772 4.20 -28.81 7.21
C SER A 772 3.75 -27.35 7.03
N SER A 773 4.02 -26.48 8.01
CA SER A 773 3.66 -25.07 7.96
C SER A 773 4.36 -24.33 6.81
N ILE A 774 5.64 -24.60 6.57
CA ILE A 774 6.40 -24.03 5.44
C ILE A 774 5.78 -24.44 4.11
N SER A 775 5.46 -25.73 3.93
CA SER A 775 4.79 -26.20 2.71
C SER A 775 3.39 -25.59 2.51
N ALA A 776 2.68 -25.35 3.62
CA ALA A 776 1.33 -24.80 3.63
C ALA A 776 1.29 -23.30 3.29
N LEU A 777 2.43 -22.58 3.33
CA LEU A 777 2.53 -21.18 2.88
C LEU A 777 2.04 -20.99 1.44
N ASN A 778 2.12 -22.03 0.60
CA ASN A 778 1.60 -21.98 -0.77
C ASN A 778 0.07 -21.81 -0.85
N SER A 779 -0.65 -22.15 0.23
CA SER A 779 -2.11 -22.03 0.33
C SER A 779 -2.58 -20.69 0.93
N SER A 780 -1.65 -19.82 1.34
CA SER A 780 -1.97 -18.51 1.90
C SER A 780 -2.56 -17.56 0.85
N GLN A 781 -3.38 -16.60 1.29
CA GLN A 781 -3.89 -15.55 0.41
C GLN A 781 -2.77 -14.61 -0.05
N LEU A 782 -2.82 -14.13 -1.29
CA LEU A 782 -1.73 -13.35 -1.89
C LEU A 782 -1.54 -11.99 -1.20
N GLU A 783 -2.62 -11.29 -0.86
CA GLU A 783 -2.55 -9.97 -0.23
C GLU A 783 -1.84 -10.01 1.15
N PRO A 784 -2.22 -10.90 2.09
CA PRO A 784 -1.46 -11.07 3.34
C PRO A 784 0.02 -11.41 3.13
N VAL A 785 0.35 -12.26 2.14
CA VAL A 785 1.74 -12.58 1.80
C VAL A 785 2.51 -11.33 1.41
N VAL A 786 1.93 -10.49 0.54
CA VAL A 786 2.58 -9.24 0.12
C VAL A 786 2.72 -8.26 1.29
N ARG A 787 1.68 -8.10 2.12
CA ARG A 787 1.73 -7.21 3.30
C ARG A 787 2.82 -7.60 4.30
N PHE A 788 3.06 -8.89 4.50
CA PHE A 788 4.10 -9.42 5.39
C PHE A 788 5.37 -9.87 4.66
N LEU A 789 5.55 -9.47 3.39
CA LEU A 789 6.59 -10.02 2.51
C LEU A 789 8.00 -9.90 3.10
N HIS A 790 8.35 -8.71 3.61
CA HIS A 790 9.68 -8.46 4.18
C HIS A 790 9.99 -9.43 5.33
N LEU A 791 9.07 -9.54 6.30
CA LEU A 791 9.21 -10.41 7.46
C LEU A 791 9.20 -11.91 7.07
N LEU A 792 8.37 -12.28 6.10
CA LEU A 792 8.26 -13.65 5.61
C LEU A 792 9.56 -14.09 4.92
N LEU A 793 10.10 -13.27 4.03
CA LEU A 793 11.37 -13.55 3.36
C LEU A 793 12.54 -13.57 4.34
N ASP A 794 12.63 -12.61 5.26
CA ASP A 794 13.68 -12.58 6.29
C ASP A 794 13.69 -13.89 7.11
N LYS A 795 12.52 -14.35 7.57
CA LYS A 795 12.43 -15.61 8.34
C LYS A 795 12.69 -16.85 7.50
N LEU A 796 12.25 -16.91 6.24
CA LEU A 796 12.56 -18.04 5.35
C LEU A 796 14.07 -18.11 5.03
N ILE A 797 14.69 -16.97 4.75
CA ILE A 797 16.13 -16.87 4.50
C ILE A 797 16.92 -17.25 5.75
N LEU A 798 16.47 -16.81 6.93
CA LEU A 798 17.06 -17.23 8.21
C LEU A 798 17.06 -18.75 8.36
N LEU A 799 15.97 -19.44 8.02
CA LEU A 799 15.87 -20.91 8.09
C LEU A 799 16.75 -21.63 7.05
N VAL A 800 17.08 -20.97 5.93
CA VAL A 800 18.01 -21.49 4.91
C VAL A 800 19.46 -21.33 5.36
N VAL A 801 19.83 -20.13 5.80
CA VAL A 801 21.22 -19.77 6.17
C VAL A 801 21.61 -20.41 7.50
N ARG A 802 20.67 -20.48 8.45
CA ARG A 802 20.89 -20.99 9.80
C ARG A 802 19.91 -22.13 10.10
N PRO A 803 20.28 -23.40 9.85
CA PRO A 803 19.44 -24.52 10.19
C PRO A 803 19.22 -24.56 11.72
N PRO A 804 17.96 -24.62 12.19
CA PRO A 804 17.67 -24.59 13.61
C PRO A 804 18.06 -25.89 14.31
N VAL A 805 18.34 -25.78 15.61
CA VAL A 805 18.60 -26.93 16.48
C VAL A 805 17.34 -27.20 17.30
N ILE A 806 16.71 -28.35 17.10
CA ILE A 806 15.50 -28.78 17.83
C ILE A 806 15.87 -30.04 18.61
N ALA A 807 15.61 -30.07 19.92
CA ALA A 807 15.96 -31.20 20.80
C ALA A 807 17.44 -31.64 20.69
N GLY A 808 18.35 -30.70 20.43
CA GLY A 808 19.78 -30.97 20.25
C GLY A 808 20.18 -31.55 18.89
N GLN A 809 19.25 -31.68 17.94
CA GLN A 809 19.52 -32.12 16.57
C GLN A 809 19.39 -30.97 15.59
N ILE A 810 20.33 -30.86 14.64
CA ILE A 810 20.25 -29.90 13.55
C ILE A 810 19.19 -30.38 12.56
N VAL A 811 18.14 -29.59 12.37
CA VAL A 811 17.05 -29.91 11.47
C VAL A 811 17.26 -29.21 10.13
N ASN A 812 17.28 -30.00 9.05
CA ASN A 812 17.38 -29.44 7.71
C ASN A 812 16.01 -28.94 7.23
N LEU A 813 15.81 -27.62 7.31
CA LEU A 813 14.65 -26.90 6.76
C LEU A 813 14.99 -26.10 5.51
N GLY A 814 16.26 -26.12 5.07
CA GLY A 814 16.75 -25.26 3.99
C GLY A 814 16.02 -25.54 2.67
N GLN A 815 15.90 -26.82 2.29
CA GLN A 815 15.19 -27.20 1.07
C GLN A 815 13.72 -26.75 1.09
N ALA A 816 12.98 -27.08 2.16
CA ALA A 816 11.56 -26.72 2.26
C ALA A 816 11.35 -25.20 2.26
N SER A 817 12.22 -24.45 2.95
CA SER A 817 12.16 -22.99 3.02
C SER A 817 12.48 -22.35 1.67
N PHE A 818 13.45 -22.89 0.93
CA PHE A 818 13.79 -22.45 -0.42
C PHE A 818 12.65 -22.74 -1.41
N GLU A 819 12.08 -23.94 -1.39
CA GLU A 819 10.92 -24.29 -2.23
C GLU A 819 9.71 -23.39 -1.95
N ALA A 820 9.44 -23.08 -0.68
CA ALA A 820 8.39 -22.15 -0.29
C ALA A 820 8.67 -20.73 -0.80
N MET A 821 9.90 -20.25 -0.66
CA MET A 821 10.32 -18.94 -1.17
C MET A 821 10.18 -18.86 -2.69
N ALA A 822 10.63 -19.89 -3.43
CA ALA A 822 10.47 -19.99 -4.89
C ALA A 822 9.02 -19.99 -5.33
N SER A 823 8.17 -20.71 -4.62
CA SER A 823 6.74 -20.68 -4.88
C SER A 823 6.13 -19.30 -4.62
N ILE A 824 6.49 -18.62 -3.53
CA ILE A 824 6.03 -17.25 -3.23
C ILE A 824 6.46 -16.28 -4.33
N ILE A 825 7.73 -16.30 -4.74
CA ILE A 825 8.26 -15.43 -5.80
C ILE A 825 7.55 -15.69 -7.13
N ASN A 826 7.38 -16.96 -7.51
CA ASN A 826 6.65 -17.32 -8.72
C ASN A 826 5.18 -16.85 -8.68
N ARG A 827 4.54 -16.91 -7.51
CA ARG A 827 3.20 -16.36 -7.31
C ARG A 827 3.17 -14.84 -7.44
N LEU A 828 4.18 -14.12 -6.94
CA LEU A 828 4.29 -12.67 -7.08
C LEU A 828 4.48 -12.27 -8.56
N HIS A 829 5.36 -12.96 -9.28
CA HIS A 829 5.60 -12.71 -10.71
C HIS A 829 4.36 -12.95 -11.57
N LYS A 830 3.63 -14.05 -11.32
CA LYS A 830 2.44 -14.44 -12.12
C LYS A 830 1.19 -13.64 -11.82
N ASN A 831 0.97 -13.22 -10.58
CA ASN A 831 -0.29 -12.58 -10.18
C ASN A 831 -0.20 -11.05 -10.16
N LEU A 832 1.01 -10.47 -10.21
CA LEU A 832 1.25 -9.02 -10.22
C LEU A 832 1.80 -8.57 -11.58
N GLU A 833 1.22 -9.09 -12.67
CA GLU A 833 1.54 -8.68 -14.04
C GLU A 833 1.34 -7.15 -14.20
N GLY A 834 2.37 -6.45 -14.66
CA GLY A 834 2.41 -4.99 -14.77
C GLY A 834 3.20 -4.25 -13.66
N ASN A 835 3.64 -4.94 -12.61
CA ASN A 835 4.57 -4.40 -11.61
C ASN A 835 6.03 -4.86 -11.85
N GLN A 836 6.34 -5.12 -13.12
CA GLN A 836 7.67 -5.54 -13.57
C GLN A 836 8.41 -4.36 -14.20
N ASP A 837 9.72 -4.30 -14.03
CA ASP A 837 10.57 -3.35 -14.73
C ASP A 837 10.73 -3.70 -16.22
N GLN A 838 11.53 -2.91 -16.94
CA GLN A 838 11.81 -3.14 -18.37
C GLN A 838 12.49 -4.50 -18.65
N HIS A 839 13.06 -5.12 -17.61
CA HIS A 839 13.75 -6.41 -17.68
C HIS A 839 12.88 -7.57 -17.13
N GLY A 840 11.59 -7.33 -16.85
CA GLY A 840 10.67 -8.35 -16.35
C GLY A 840 10.85 -8.69 -14.88
N ARG A 841 11.57 -7.88 -14.09
CA ARG A 841 11.82 -8.11 -12.66
C ARG A 841 10.76 -7.43 -11.81
N ASN A 842 10.32 -8.08 -10.74
CA ASN A 842 9.25 -7.54 -9.90
C ASN A 842 9.76 -6.42 -8.99
N ASN A 843 9.16 -5.23 -9.09
CA ASN A 843 9.60 -4.05 -8.34
C ASN A 843 9.59 -4.26 -6.82
N LEU A 844 8.66 -5.05 -6.27
CA LEU A 844 8.58 -5.31 -4.83
C LEU A 844 9.78 -6.14 -4.35
N LEU A 845 10.20 -7.14 -5.14
CA LEU A 845 11.34 -7.99 -4.83
C LEU A 845 12.64 -7.21 -4.97
N THR A 846 12.81 -6.45 -6.05
CA THR A 846 13.98 -5.58 -6.25
C THR A 846 14.09 -4.55 -5.13
N SER A 847 12.96 -3.97 -4.68
CA SER A 847 12.95 -3.02 -3.55
C SER A 847 13.31 -3.69 -2.22
N TYR A 848 12.85 -4.92 -1.98
CA TYR A 848 13.25 -5.70 -0.81
C TYR A 848 14.75 -5.97 -0.80
N ILE A 849 15.30 -6.46 -1.92
CA ILE A 849 16.74 -6.76 -2.04
C ILE A 849 17.60 -5.51 -1.83
N TYR A 850 17.18 -4.37 -2.40
CA TYR A 850 17.99 -3.16 -2.40
C TYR A 850 17.95 -2.38 -1.08
N TYR A 851 16.81 -2.34 -0.38
CA TYR A 851 16.65 -1.50 0.82
C TYR A 851 16.50 -2.30 2.13
N VAL A 852 15.91 -3.49 2.07
CA VAL A 852 15.44 -4.22 3.27
C VAL A 852 16.34 -5.39 3.61
N PHE A 853 16.81 -6.13 2.60
CA PHE A 853 17.52 -7.38 2.76
C PHE A 853 18.78 -7.21 3.62
N ARG A 854 18.92 -8.09 4.60
CA ARG A 854 20.07 -8.16 5.49
C ARG A 854 20.52 -9.60 5.63
N LEU A 855 21.82 -9.78 5.67
CA LEU A 855 22.42 -11.06 5.99
C LEU A 855 22.16 -11.42 7.46
N PRO A 856 21.60 -12.61 7.75
CA PRO A 856 21.49 -13.09 9.11
C PRO A 856 22.87 -13.09 9.79
N ASN A 857 23.04 -12.26 10.82
CA ASN A 857 24.33 -12.08 11.49
C ASN A 857 24.80 -13.41 12.12
N THR A 858 26.04 -13.83 11.87
CA THR A 858 26.60 -15.11 12.32
C THR A 858 26.91 -15.17 13.82
N TYR A 859 26.75 -14.06 14.56
CA TYR A 859 27.06 -13.98 15.99
C TYR A 859 25.86 -13.53 16.84
N PRO A 860 25.49 -14.27 17.90
CA PRO A 860 24.24 -14.03 18.66
C PRO A 860 24.15 -12.74 19.49
N ASN A 861 25.18 -11.87 19.56
CA ASN A 861 25.28 -10.82 20.60
C ASN A 861 25.99 -9.51 20.18
N SER A 862 25.97 -9.10 18.92
CA SER A 862 26.47 -7.75 18.57
C SER A 862 25.33 -6.73 18.62
N PRO A 863 25.42 -5.64 19.41
CA PRO A 863 24.51 -4.51 19.26
C PRO A 863 24.76 -3.85 17.91
N SER A 864 23.69 -3.32 17.29
CA SER A 864 23.79 -2.49 16.09
C SER A 864 24.89 -1.42 16.29
N PRO A 865 25.71 -1.12 15.27
CA PRO A 865 26.80 -0.17 15.41
C PRO A 865 26.22 1.23 15.62
N ALA A 866 26.13 1.65 16.88
CA ALA A 866 25.87 3.03 17.23
C ALA A 866 27.11 3.87 16.88
N THR A 867 26.88 4.91 16.09
CA THR A 867 27.70 6.12 15.91
C THR A 867 29.02 6.15 16.67
N SER A 868 30.09 5.68 16.03
CA SER A 868 31.48 6.00 16.38
C SER A 868 32.24 6.21 15.07
N PRO A 869 32.84 7.40 14.83
CA PRO A 869 33.71 7.58 13.68
C PRO A 869 35.06 6.95 14.00
N ILE A 870 35.57 6.16 13.06
CA ILE A 870 36.94 5.61 13.04
C ILE A 870 37.12 4.37 13.95
N LEU A 871 36.93 3.18 13.36
CA LEU A 871 37.77 2.03 13.66
C LEU A 871 38.04 1.25 12.36
N GLU A 872 39.26 0.76 12.26
CA GLU A 872 39.95 0.25 11.09
C GLU A 872 39.20 -0.84 10.30
N SER A 873 39.45 -0.82 9.00
CA SER A 873 39.07 -1.80 7.98
C SER A 873 39.12 -3.25 8.46
N GLN A 874 37.99 -3.79 8.91
CA GLN A 874 37.69 -5.20 8.69
C GLN A 874 36.94 -5.30 7.35
N VAL A 875 37.73 -5.52 6.31
CA VAL A 875 37.28 -5.88 4.97
C VAL A 875 36.48 -7.18 5.11
N TRP A 876 35.15 -7.08 5.07
CA TRP A 876 34.28 -8.23 4.83
C TRP A 876 34.63 -8.76 3.44
N GLY A 877 35.52 -9.74 3.40
CA GLY A 877 35.95 -10.36 2.16
C GLY A 877 34.81 -11.14 1.54
N TRP A 878 34.07 -10.50 0.63
CA TRP A 878 33.15 -11.13 -0.34
C TRP A 878 33.86 -12.10 -1.31
N HIS A 879 35.14 -12.45 -1.06
CA HIS A 879 35.91 -13.38 -1.88
C HIS A 879 36.97 -14.21 -1.12
N ARG A 880 37.03 -14.17 0.23
CA ARG A 880 38.17 -14.79 0.96
C ARG A 880 37.86 -15.64 2.20
N SER A 881 36.61 -15.80 2.63
CA SER A 881 36.34 -16.59 3.84
C SER A 881 36.24 -18.11 3.62
N CYS A 882 36.71 -18.65 2.49
CA CYS A 882 36.74 -20.09 2.24
C CYS A 882 38.10 -20.77 2.54
N TYR A 883 39.12 -20.04 2.99
CA TYR A 883 40.42 -20.64 3.30
C TYR A 883 40.98 -20.11 4.61
N SER A 884 40.70 -20.78 5.73
CA SER A 884 41.57 -20.88 6.92
C SER A 884 40.88 -21.67 8.04
N TYR A 885 41.07 -23.00 8.06
CA TYR A 885 41.09 -23.75 9.32
C TYR A 885 42.48 -24.38 9.48
N PRO A 886 43.18 -24.17 10.61
CA PRO A 886 44.41 -24.89 10.90
C PRO A 886 44.07 -26.33 11.28
N MET A 887 44.65 -27.28 10.55
CA MET A 887 44.58 -28.72 10.84
C MET A 887 45.22 -29.04 12.20
N PRO A 888 44.53 -29.73 13.13
CA PRO A 888 45.18 -30.46 14.20
C PRO A 888 45.77 -31.76 13.66
N SER A 889 46.97 -32.09 14.14
CA SER A 889 47.75 -33.29 13.80
C SER A 889 47.04 -34.61 14.14
N GLU A 890 47.32 -35.60 13.30
CA GLU A 890 47.00 -37.04 13.31
C GLU A 890 46.63 -37.70 14.65
N GLU A 891 45.52 -38.46 14.67
CA GLU A 891 45.50 -39.91 15.00
C GLU A 891 44.08 -40.52 14.88
N SER A 892 44.00 -41.78 14.40
CA SER A 892 42.87 -42.74 14.38
C SER A 892 41.93 -42.80 13.15
N PRO A 893 41.89 -43.93 12.40
CA PRO A 893 40.98 -44.16 11.28
C PRO A 893 39.82 -45.09 11.68
N ALA A 894 38.68 -44.54 12.13
CA ALA A 894 37.43 -45.32 12.23
C ALA A 894 36.19 -44.41 12.40
N ALA A 895 35.75 -43.76 11.31
CA ALA A 895 34.35 -43.38 11.06
C ALA A 895 34.28 -42.43 9.83
N ARG A 896 34.19 -42.99 8.63
CA ARG A 896 33.68 -42.25 7.46
C ARG A 896 32.31 -42.81 7.12
N ILE A 897 31.26 -42.15 7.62
CA ILE A 897 29.91 -42.23 7.04
C ILE A 897 29.73 -40.93 6.25
N HIS A 898 29.40 -41.08 4.97
CA HIS A 898 29.14 -40.00 4.03
C HIS A 898 28.03 -39.07 4.53
N GLN A 899 28.36 -37.82 4.79
CA GLN A 899 27.46 -36.67 4.66
C GLN A 899 28.29 -35.52 4.09
N VAL A 900 28.14 -35.27 2.78
CA VAL A 900 28.61 -34.06 2.13
C VAL A 900 27.52 -33.01 2.36
N PRO A 901 27.77 -31.90 3.07
CA PRO A 901 26.82 -30.80 3.13
C PRO A 901 26.85 -30.09 1.77
N VAL A 902 25.71 -30.06 1.09
CA VAL A 902 25.57 -29.32 -0.17
C VAL A 902 25.75 -27.83 0.14
N VAL A 903 26.74 -27.21 -0.50
CA VAL A 903 27.11 -25.80 -0.37
C VAL A 903 26.05 -24.95 -1.06
N TRP A 904 24.93 -24.70 -0.37
CA TRP A 904 23.96 -23.63 -0.71
C TRP A 904 23.98 -22.54 0.36
N GLY A 905 25.15 -22.32 0.97
CA GLY A 905 25.36 -21.33 2.03
C GLY A 905 25.76 -19.95 1.51
N ASP A 906 25.89 -19.76 0.18
CA ASP A 906 26.37 -18.50 -0.38
C ASP A 906 25.21 -17.54 -0.68
N PRO A 907 25.08 -16.43 0.08
CA PRO A 907 24.01 -15.44 -0.13
C PRO A 907 24.05 -14.81 -1.52
N CYS A 908 25.21 -14.84 -2.19
CA CYS A 908 25.39 -14.31 -3.53
C CYS A 908 24.53 -15.05 -4.56
N ILE A 909 24.42 -16.37 -4.45
CA ILE A 909 23.61 -17.21 -5.36
C ILE A 909 22.12 -16.92 -5.13
N MET A 910 21.73 -16.73 -3.86
CA MET A 910 20.35 -16.42 -3.48
C MET A 910 19.92 -15.03 -3.99
N LEU A 911 20.81 -14.03 -3.90
CA LEU A 911 20.60 -12.67 -4.40
C LEU A 911 20.52 -12.63 -5.94
N LEU A 912 21.40 -13.37 -6.63
CA LEU A 912 21.36 -13.48 -8.09
C LEU A 912 20.06 -14.14 -8.54
N TRP A 913 19.63 -15.22 -7.88
CA TRP A 913 18.38 -15.91 -8.22
C TRP A 913 17.12 -15.07 -7.93
N LEU A 914 17.13 -14.26 -6.86
CA LEU A 914 16.03 -13.33 -6.56
C LEU A 914 15.89 -12.20 -7.59
N ASP A 915 16.95 -11.88 -8.34
CA ASP A 915 16.99 -10.79 -9.33
C ASP A 915 16.75 -11.27 -10.78
N GLN A 916 16.66 -12.58 -11.04
CA GLN A 916 16.43 -13.11 -12.39
C GLN A 916 14.94 -13.08 -12.80
N PRO A 917 14.61 -12.71 -14.06
CA PRO A 917 13.27 -12.87 -14.61
C PRO A 917 12.89 -14.36 -14.69
N SER A 918 11.60 -14.66 -14.64
CA SER A 918 11.05 -16.01 -14.54
C SER A 918 11.21 -16.84 -15.82
N ASP A 919 12.43 -17.17 -16.21
CA ASP A 919 12.68 -18.21 -17.19
C ASP A 919 12.68 -19.57 -16.49
N GLN A 920 11.72 -20.41 -16.89
CA GLN A 920 11.49 -21.77 -16.38
C GLN A 920 12.69 -22.74 -16.52
N GLN A 921 13.84 -22.27 -17.02
CA GLN A 921 15.04 -23.09 -17.22
C GLN A 921 16.01 -23.08 -16.01
N ALA A 922 15.82 -22.21 -15.01
CA ALA A 922 16.67 -22.17 -13.81
C ALA A 922 16.27 -23.20 -12.72
N LEU A 923 15.44 -24.19 -13.05
CA LEU A 923 14.91 -25.22 -12.15
C LEU A 923 15.58 -26.60 -12.31
N THR A 924 16.65 -26.69 -13.10
CA THR A 924 17.42 -27.92 -13.33
C THR A 924 18.85 -27.81 -12.86
#